data_AF-A0A8B8BDI8-F1
#
_entry.id   AF-A0A8B8BDI8-F1
#
_cell.length_a   1.000
_cell.length_b   1.000
_cell.length_c   1.000
_cell.angle_alpha   90.00
_cell.angle_beta   90.00
_cell.angle_gamma   90.00
#
_symmetry.space_group_name_H-M   'P 1'
#
loop_
_entity.id
_entity.type
_entity.pdbx_description
1 polymer ?
#
loop_
_entity_poly.entity_id
_entity_poly.type
_entity_poly.pdbx_seq_one_letter_code
_entity_poly.pdbx_strand_id
1 'polypeptide(L)'
;MSELIEALTVAVLCCSYIPTSKLLRFHQWFPFVMGGAFVCISFRLIDVSAMDTRVKRSSDYGYDFNVTPVERCPMNKSEHEKAEIRMGCNENQTYHCIPDKKHSTLIEFCYPRKRSLVQSGKCLELADTGYLNNVNCENFTVGCPDTHYLSNEIYNYTACLSVAFGCFTADKACWQEKFERRPFEKFREDCEQNRTNVFLAPFIFVTIIVALQLVLVLFFCILKRRDVLDFMKGNKTSARLVSFEGGNEEQTSLMRSPHDKGTCEIKCMIPKGCDFPRSTLDLEELESEHWLEDIELLRLLRRHCLQGAFENFNYLLRTRILKRKDSLKKILESRDRDGRSLMHYAAKGGSVDILEKLMEHCSDRKLDEEDRLGHTLLHIACKYGRDDICTFLLSIEDYKGSQMNKTTKHLWNAAHFTAAGGNNKIFKILLTKKFNVDSKTSNGLNILDIACIYNHTSFCQELIKRSSELELPLNESDDRGWNIAHFAARVGNKNILEFLINGYLDVEVAKSKTHQKKTILHICCEYGHYELCKFIVENEHLNVMIGDIDQDRWNALHFCAKGGSLDAFKFIESMDIHDDETLNSKTALHISCIYKHVEIAKYLCNQLKSSGKNINDLKTKTLWTPAHYVAVEIKQDGSEEELIRILVDAGIDLTAKTEERKTVLIVACEHRNKTLVCYLVDNHPELLKIEPDLIKQAAKYDAAIREIIDNAMKNQI
;
A
#
# COMPACT_ATOMS: atom_id res chain seq x y z
N MET A 1 -0.20 -44.27 -20.80
CA MET A 1 0.42 -43.41 -21.83
C MET A 1 -0.59 -42.58 -22.64
N SER A 2 -1.92 -42.72 -22.48
CA SER A 2 -2.89 -41.76 -23.04
C SER A 2 -3.32 -40.66 -22.07
N GLU A 3 -3.25 -40.84 -20.75
CA GLU A 3 -3.57 -39.78 -19.76
C GLU A 3 -2.42 -38.81 -19.45
N LEU A 4 -1.25 -38.99 -20.07
CA LEU A 4 -0.12 -38.05 -19.99
C LEU A 4 0.00 -37.15 -21.24
N ILE A 5 -0.91 -37.31 -22.21
CA ILE A 5 -0.92 -36.57 -23.48
C ILE A 5 -1.93 -35.39 -23.46
N GLU A 6 -2.95 -35.42 -22.59
CA GLU A 6 -3.89 -34.28 -22.42
C GLU A 6 -3.38 -33.20 -21.44
N ALA A 7 -2.43 -33.52 -20.55
CA ALA A 7 -1.86 -32.53 -19.63
C ALA A 7 -0.74 -31.66 -20.27
N LEU A 8 -0.22 -32.06 -21.44
CA LEU A 8 0.87 -31.35 -22.13
C LEU A 8 0.42 -30.54 -23.36
N THR A 9 -0.85 -30.62 -23.73
CA THR A 9 -1.43 -29.85 -24.87
C THR A 9 -2.04 -28.50 -24.47
N VAL A 10 -2.18 -28.19 -23.18
CA VAL A 10 -2.64 -26.85 -22.71
C VAL A 10 -1.48 -25.90 -22.40
N ALA A 11 -0.22 -26.38 -22.36
CA ALA A 11 0.94 -25.56 -21.98
C ALA A 11 1.72 -24.92 -23.15
N VAL A 12 1.34 -25.12 -24.42
CA VAL A 12 2.15 -24.67 -25.58
C VAL A 12 1.42 -23.72 -26.56
N LEU A 13 0.17 -23.30 -26.29
CA LEU A 13 -0.55 -22.35 -27.17
C LEU A 13 -0.71 -20.90 -26.66
N CYS A 14 0.08 -20.45 -25.66
CA CYS A 14 0.04 -19.05 -25.21
C CYS A 14 1.38 -18.30 -25.20
N CYS A 15 2.42 -18.78 -25.88
CA CYS A 15 3.70 -18.04 -25.99
C CYS A 15 4.28 -18.10 -27.40
N SER A 16 3.69 -17.36 -28.36
CA SER A 16 4.41 -16.68 -29.45
C SER A 16 3.46 -15.96 -30.42
N TYR A 17 2.96 -14.77 -30.05
CA TYR A 17 2.74 -13.66 -30.98
C TYR A 17 2.79 -12.35 -30.18
N ILE A 18 3.98 -11.77 -30.09
CA ILE A 18 4.19 -10.36 -29.74
C ILE A 18 4.65 -9.68 -31.04
N PRO A 19 3.84 -8.82 -31.66
CA PRO A 19 4.34 -7.77 -32.53
C PRO A 19 4.64 -6.52 -31.71
N THR A 20 5.82 -5.99 -31.96
CA THR A 20 6.44 -4.79 -31.40
C THR A 20 5.66 -3.52 -31.72
N SER A 21 4.91 -3.03 -30.75
CA SER A 21 4.60 -1.59 -30.56
C SER A 21 4.57 -1.18 -29.07
N LYS A 22 5.13 -2.01 -28.18
CA LYS A 22 5.33 -1.69 -26.76
C LYS A 22 6.75 -2.04 -26.32
N LEU A 23 7.66 -1.10 -26.53
CA LEU A 23 8.94 -1.02 -25.80
C LEU A 23 9.16 0.45 -25.41
N LEU A 24 8.38 0.88 -24.42
CA LEU A 24 8.41 2.11 -23.58
C LEU A 24 6.96 2.33 -23.10
N ARG A 25 6.52 2.14 -21.85
CA ARG A 25 7.15 1.78 -20.58
C ARG A 25 6.18 0.88 -19.82
N PHE A 26 6.58 -0.36 -19.60
CA PHE A 26 6.12 -1.17 -18.47
C PHE A 26 7.11 -0.92 -17.33
N HIS A 27 6.63 -0.36 -16.23
CA HIS A 27 7.19 -0.60 -14.89
C HIS A 27 6.04 -0.45 -13.89
N GLN A 28 5.27 -1.52 -13.71
CA GLN A 28 4.58 -1.82 -12.45
C GLN A 28 5.19 -3.10 -11.89
N TRP A 29 6.14 -2.96 -10.97
CA TRP A 29 5.96 -3.06 -9.50
C TRP A 29 6.20 -4.49 -8.98
N PHE A 30 7.47 -4.75 -8.65
CA PHE A 30 7.87 -5.57 -7.51
C PHE A 30 7.52 -4.80 -6.22
N PRO A 31 6.96 -5.40 -5.17
CA PRO A 31 6.92 -4.78 -3.86
C PRO A 31 8.27 -5.01 -3.16
N PHE A 32 9.03 -3.93 -3.02
CA PHE A 32 9.97 -3.76 -1.92
C PHE A 32 9.19 -3.34 -0.68
N VAL A 33 9.57 -3.93 0.45
CA VAL A 33 9.20 -3.56 1.80
C VAL A 33 9.66 -2.12 2.05
N MET A 34 8.71 -1.22 2.29
CA MET A 34 8.97 0.09 2.91
C MET A 34 7.98 0.22 4.05
N GLY A 35 8.50 0.41 5.26
CA GLY A 35 7.73 0.58 6.47
C GLY A 35 6.88 1.86 6.46
N GLY A 36 5.62 1.72 6.84
CA GLY A 36 5.02 2.65 7.82
C GLY A 36 5.23 2.04 9.20
N ALA A 37 5.64 2.75 10.24
CA ALA A 37 4.97 3.93 10.78
C ALA A 37 3.45 3.69 10.87
N PHE A 38 3.04 2.87 11.84
CA PHE A 38 1.84 3.20 12.58
C PHE A 38 2.25 4.26 13.60
N VAL A 39 1.86 5.51 13.35
CA VAL A 39 1.41 6.34 14.46
C VAL A 39 -0.04 5.93 14.67
N CYS A 40 -0.35 5.47 15.89
CA CYS A 40 -1.71 5.40 16.38
C CYS A 40 -2.37 6.78 16.22
N ILE A 41 -3.43 6.88 15.41
CA ILE A 41 -4.56 7.71 15.80
C ILE A 41 -5.43 6.84 16.69
N SER A 42 -5.35 7.14 17.98
CA SER A 42 -6.44 6.96 18.92
C SER A 42 -7.67 7.69 18.36
N PHE A 43 -8.72 6.95 18.02
CA PHE A 43 -10.05 7.54 17.90
C PHE A 43 -10.50 8.03 19.28
N ARG A 44 -10.25 9.30 19.59
CA ARG A 44 -11.21 10.11 20.33
C ARG A 44 -11.57 11.30 19.45
N LEU A 45 -12.81 11.23 18.95
CA LEU A 45 -13.71 12.33 18.58
C LEU A 45 -13.04 13.59 18.04
N ILE A 46 -13.03 13.72 16.72
CA ILE A 46 -12.86 14.97 15.97
C ILE A 46 -13.98 14.91 14.92
N ASP A 47 -15.15 15.48 15.17
CA ASP A 47 -15.44 16.92 15.00
C ASP A 47 -14.75 17.50 13.76
N VAL A 48 -15.51 17.62 12.68
CA VAL A 48 -15.04 17.93 11.33
C VAL A 48 -14.45 19.34 11.28
N SER A 49 -13.16 19.51 11.57
CA SER A 49 -12.40 20.70 11.19
C SER A 49 -10.89 20.44 11.12
N ALA A 50 -10.26 20.99 10.07
CA ALA A 50 -8.83 21.05 9.77
C ALA A 50 -8.14 19.78 9.18
N MET A 51 -8.09 19.71 7.84
CA MET A 51 -7.05 19.00 7.08
C MET A 51 -5.83 19.91 6.93
N ASP A 52 -4.64 19.40 7.25
CA ASP A 52 -3.36 20.06 6.97
C ASP A 52 -2.80 19.54 5.63
N THR A 53 -2.59 20.50 4.73
CA THR A 53 -2.11 20.32 3.35
C THR A 53 -0.59 20.40 3.32
N ARG A 54 0.12 19.44 2.69
CA ARG A 54 1.50 19.67 2.26
C ARG A 54 1.51 20.79 1.22
N VAL A 55 1.94 21.97 1.66
CA VAL A 55 2.07 23.20 0.87
C VAL A 55 3.16 23.01 -0.18
N LYS A 56 2.78 22.99 -1.46
CA LYS A 56 3.70 23.29 -2.57
C LYS A 56 4.05 24.78 -2.50
N ARG A 57 5.32 25.15 -2.69
CA ARG A 57 5.77 26.55 -2.65
C ARG A 57 5.15 27.36 -3.80
N SER A 58 4.83 28.63 -3.54
CA SER A 58 4.10 29.54 -4.45
C SER A 58 4.73 29.72 -5.83
N SER A 59 6.05 29.56 -5.95
CA SER A 59 6.79 29.72 -7.20
C SER A 59 6.50 28.65 -8.26
N ASP A 60 5.92 27.50 -7.90
CA ASP A 60 5.59 26.43 -8.85
C ASP A 60 4.35 26.73 -9.70
N TYR A 61 3.51 27.69 -9.29
CA TYR A 61 2.25 28.02 -9.96
C TYR A 61 2.27 29.34 -10.73
N GLY A 62 3.37 30.11 -10.65
CA GLY A 62 3.56 31.34 -11.41
C GLY A 62 2.81 32.58 -10.87
N TYR A 63 2.31 32.55 -9.63
CA TYR A 63 1.61 33.68 -8.99
C TYR A 63 2.51 34.42 -7.99
N ASP A 64 2.28 35.74 -7.83
CA ASP A 64 3.09 36.64 -6.99
C ASP A 64 2.85 36.48 -5.47
N PHE A 65 1.94 35.61 -5.06
CA PHE A 65 1.60 35.37 -3.65
C PHE A 65 1.21 33.90 -3.41
N ASN A 66 1.14 33.51 -2.12
CA ASN A 66 0.82 32.13 -1.74
C ASN A 66 -0.60 31.76 -2.15
N VAL A 67 -0.71 30.74 -2.98
CA VAL A 67 -1.96 30.08 -3.39
C VAL A 67 -1.92 28.62 -2.97
N THR A 68 -3.04 28.11 -2.46
CA THR A 68 -3.17 26.71 -2.03
C THR A 68 -4.24 26.03 -2.87
N PRO A 69 -3.94 24.93 -3.59
CA PRO A 69 -4.96 24.19 -4.33
C PRO A 69 -5.91 23.48 -3.35
N VAL A 70 -7.20 23.54 -3.64
CA VAL A 70 -8.26 22.90 -2.86
C VAL A 70 -9.14 22.04 -3.75
N GLU A 71 -9.70 20.97 -3.19
CA GLU A 71 -10.66 20.14 -3.91
C GLU A 71 -12.05 20.82 -4.03
N ARG A 72 -12.38 21.71 -3.09
CA ARG A 72 -13.68 22.39 -3.02
C ARG A 72 -13.56 23.75 -2.32
N CYS A 73 -14.22 24.76 -2.88
CA CYS A 73 -14.38 26.08 -2.25
C CYS A 73 -15.57 26.13 -1.28
N PRO A 74 -15.55 27.06 -0.30
CA PRO A 74 -16.69 27.32 0.57
C PRO A 74 -17.98 27.62 -0.22
N MET A 75 -19.10 27.04 0.21
CA MET A 75 -20.39 27.14 -0.51
C MET A 75 -21.46 27.92 0.27
N ASN A 76 -21.10 28.50 1.41
CA ASN A 76 -21.96 29.36 2.21
C ASN A 76 -21.10 30.33 3.05
N LYS A 77 -21.75 31.36 3.61
CA LYS A 77 -21.09 32.41 4.40
C LYS A 77 -20.34 31.86 5.61
N SER A 78 -20.92 30.89 6.32
CA SER A 78 -20.30 30.31 7.52
C SER A 78 -19.00 29.54 7.19
N GLU A 79 -18.99 28.77 6.10
CA GLU A 79 -17.79 28.10 5.61
C GLU A 79 -16.73 29.09 5.13
N HIS A 80 -17.15 30.17 4.47
CA HIS A 80 -16.24 31.20 3.98
C HIS A 80 -15.53 31.92 5.13
N GLU A 81 -16.26 32.33 6.17
CA GLU A 81 -15.71 32.96 7.37
C GLU A 81 -14.75 32.01 8.12
N LYS A 82 -15.08 30.72 8.21
CA LYS A 82 -14.19 29.70 8.79
C LYS A 82 -12.90 29.53 7.99
N ALA A 83 -12.99 29.55 6.66
CA ALA A 83 -11.83 29.42 5.78
C ALA A 83 -10.93 30.67 5.84
N GLU A 84 -11.52 31.86 5.95
CA GLU A 84 -10.80 33.12 6.13
C GLU A 84 -10.00 33.13 7.44
N ILE A 85 -10.60 32.69 8.54
CA ILE A 85 -9.92 32.53 9.84
C ILE A 85 -8.80 31.47 9.74
N ARG A 86 -9.07 30.33 9.08
CA ARG A 86 -8.08 29.26 8.88
C ARG A 86 -6.86 29.73 8.10
N MET A 87 -7.06 30.54 7.06
CA MET A 87 -5.97 31.05 6.21
C MET A 87 -5.20 32.21 6.84
N GLY A 88 -5.70 32.79 7.94
CA GLY A 88 -5.02 33.87 8.66
C GLY A 88 -4.88 35.16 7.84
N CYS A 89 -5.90 35.52 7.05
CA CYS A 89 -5.86 36.77 6.28
C CYS A 89 -5.88 38.00 7.22
N ASN A 90 -4.99 38.98 6.98
CA ASN A 90 -4.90 40.20 7.79
C ASN A 90 -6.09 41.16 7.53
N GLU A 91 -6.29 42.19 8.36
CA GLU A 91 -7.35 43.21 8.20
C GLU A 91 -7.34 43.93 6.83
N ASN A 92 -6.22 43.88 6.11
CA ASN A 92 -6.03 44.46 4.79
C ASN A 92 -6.12 43.46 3.63
N GLN A 93 -6.44 42.20 3.91
CA GLN A 93 -6.62 41.14 2.91
C GLN A 93 -8.04 40.57 2.97
N THR A 94 -8.50 39.99 1.88
CA THR A 94 -9.77 39.23 1.84
C THR A 94 -9.51 37.82 1.34
N TYR A 95 -10.16 36.84 1.96
CA TYR A 95 -10.08 35.45 1.51
C TYR A 95 -10.82 35.25 0.18
N HIS A 96 -10.19 34.53 -0.75
CA HIS A 96 -10.80 34.10 -2.00
C HIS A 96 -10.55 32.62 -2.23
N CYS A 97 -11.55 31.95 -2.80
CA CYS A 97 -11.42 30.61 -3.35
C CYS A 97 -12.08 30.57 -4.72
N ILE A 98 -11.28 30.40 -5.77
CA ILE A 98 -11.71 30.50 -7.18
C ILE A 98 -10.85 29.56 -8.06
N PRO A 99 -11.26 29.29 -9.31
CA PRO A 99 -10.43 28.54 -10.26
C PRO A 99 -9.07 29.21 -10.56
N ASP A 100 -8.07 28.38 -10.82
CA ASP A 100 -6.79 28.82 -11.40
C ASP A 100 -6.96 29.26 -12.86
N LYS A 101 -5.99 30.00 -13.41
CA LYS A 101 -6.01 30.46 -14.81
C LYS A 101 -6.31 29.36 -15.85
N LYS A 102 -5.85 28.13 -15.60
CA LYS A 102 -6.06 27.01 -16.53
C LYS A 102 -7.42 26.33 -16.36
N HIS A 103 -8.26 26.83 -15.46
CA HIS A 103 -9.54 26.24 -15.09
C HIS A 103 -9.43 24.75 -14.77
N SER A 104 -8.32 24.34 -14.18
CA SER A 104 -7.94 22.95 -13.96
C SER A 104 -8.12 22.53 -12.50
N THR A 105 -7.95 23.48 -11.58
CA THR A 105 -7.95 23.26 -10.13
C THR A 105 -8.55 24.48 -9.44
N LEU A 106 -9.20 24.30 -8.29
CA LEU A 106 -9.61 25.41 -7.43
C LEU A 106 -8.45 25.80 -6.52
N ILE A 107 -8.29 27.09 -6.27
CA ILE A 107 -7.22 27.62 -5.42
C ILE A 107 -7.79 28.58 -4.38
N GLU A 108 -7.24 28.56 -3.18
CA GLU A 108 -7.55 29.50 -2.11
C GLU A 108 -6.34 30.36 -1.73
N PHE A 109 -6.58 31.63 -1.40
CA PHE A 109 -5.55 32.61 -1.10
C PHE A 109 -6.10 33.86 -0.38
N CYS A 110 -5.22 34.60 0.29
CA CYS A 110 -5.51 35.92 0.85
C CYS A 110 -5.11 37.03 -0.14
N TYR A 111 -6.08 37.84 -0.58
CA TYR A 111 -5.86 38.86 -1.60
C TYR A 111 -5.77 40.28 -1.02
N PRO A 112 -4.79 41.12 -1.41
CA PRO A 112 -4.56 42.42 -0.79
C PRO A 112 -5.53 43.54 -1.19
N ARG A 113 -6.36 43.36 -2.23
CA ARG A 113 -7.36 44.38 -2.61
C ARG A 113 -8.72 44.08 -1.97
N LYS A 114 -9.20 44.99 -1.12
CA LYS A 114 -10.51 44.89 -0.46
C LYS A 114 -11.64 44.95 -1.49
N ARG A 115 -12.27 43.79 -1.74
CA ARG A 115 -13.55 43.55 -2.44
C ARG A 115 -13.69 44.24 -3.81
N SER A 116 -13.65 43.44 -4.87
CA SER A 116 -13.93 43.91 -6.23
C SER A 116 -15.40 43.65 -6.57
N LEU A 117 -16.09 44.63 -7.15
CA LEU A 117 -17.45 44.44 -7.67
C LEU A 117 -17.39 43.63 -8.96
N VAL A 118 -18.11 42.51 -9.01
CA VAL A 118 -18.24 41.65 -10.17
C VAL A 118 -19.60 41.88 -10.81
N GLN A 119 -19.62 42.00 -12.14
CA GLN A 119 -20.85 42.22 -12.89
C GLN A 119 -21.68 40.93 -13.00
N SER A 120 -23.00 41.06 -13.12
CA SER A 120 -23.88 39.95 -13.48
C SER A 120 -23.40 39.29 -14.79
N GLY A 121 -23.59 37.98 -14.91
CA GLY A 121 -23.13 37.21 -16.07
C GLY A 121 -21.65 36.79 -16.03
N LYS A 122 -20.91 37.09 -14.96
CA LYS A 122 -19.47 36.82 -14.87
C LYS A 122 -19.08 36.06 -13.60
N CYS A 123 -18.19 35.08 -13.75
CA CYS A 123 -17.47 34.40 -12.66
C CYS A 123 -16.07 35.00 -12.47
N LEU A 124 -15.38 34.68 -11.37
CA LEU A 124 -14.00 35.10 -11.12
C LEU A 124 -13.00 33.97 -11.38
N GLU A 125 -11.83 34.32 -11.93
CA GLU A 125 -10.63 33.49 -12.01
C GLU A 125 -9.40 34.26 -11.51
N LEU A 126 -8.33 33.55 -11.16
CA LEU A 126 -7.03 34.17 -10.92
C LEU A 126 -6.13 34.07 -12.17
N ALA A 127 -5.82 35.21 -12.79
CA ALA A 127 -4.93 35.29 -13.95
C ALA A 127 -3.43 35.27 -13.57
N ASP A 128 -2.55 35.04 -14.55
CA ASP A 128 -1.10 34.74 -14.39
C ASP A 128 -0.40 35.54 -13.29
N THR A 129 -0.47 36.86 -13.35
CA THR A 129 0.27 37.77 -12.45
C THR A 129 -0.49 38.09 -11.16
N GLY A 130 -1.46 37.24 -10.78
CA GLY A 130 -2.22 37.39 -9.54
C GLY A 130 -3.30 38.48 -9.60
N TYR A 131 -3.84 38.80 -10.77
CA TYR A 131 -5.01 39.68 -10.87
C TYR A 131 -6.30 38.87 -10.96
N LEU A 132 -7.33 39.31 -10.23
CA LEU A 132 -8.67 38.78 -10.38
C LEU A 132 -9.23 39.18 -11.76
N ASN A 133 -9.53 38.19 -12.59
CA ASN A 133 -10.12 38.39 -13.91
C ASN A 133 -11.56 37.86 -13.91
N ASN A 134 -12.38 38.37 -14.84
CA ASN A 134 -13.78 37.99 -14.98
C ASN A 134 -13.96 37.07 -16.19
N VAL A 135 -14.60 35.92 -15.97
CA VAL A 135 -14.94 34.94 -17.01
C VAL A 135 -16.43 35.03 -17.31
N ASN A 136 -16.81 35.19 -18.59
CA ASN A 136 -18.22 35.22 -18.98
C ASN A 136 -18.84 33.82 -18.78
N CYS A 137 -19.89 33.72 -17.97
CA CYS A 137 -20.62 32.48 -17.71
C CYS A 137 -22.04 32.47 -18.29
N GLU A 138 -22.42 33.43 -19.13
CA GLU A 138 -23.77 33.51 -19.73
C GLU A 138 -24.17 32.26 -20.51
N ASN A 139 -23.18 31.50 -21.02
CA ASN A 139 -23.42 30.23 -21.73
C ASN A 139 -23.54 29.02 -20.80
N PHE A 140 -23.38 29.18 -19.48
CA PHE A 140 -23.45 28.07 -18.54
C PHE A 140 -24.90 27.59 -18.44
N THR A 141 -25.08 26.29 -18.53
CA THR A 141 -26.42 25.69 -18.60
C THR A 141 -27.20 25.79 -17.29
N VAL A 142 -26.53 26.05 -16.16
CA VAL A 142 -27.13 26.25 -14.83
C VAL A 142 -26.24 27.18 -13.97
N GLY A 143 -26.78 28.29 -13.45
CA GLY A 143 -26.26 28.95 -12.24
C GLY A 143 -25.21 30.05 -12.38
N CYS A 144 -25.17 30.80 -13.48
CA CYS A 144 -24.36 32.02 -13.59
C CYS A 144 -24.93 33.15 -12.69
N PRO A 145 -24.13 34.10 -12.18
CA PRO A 145 -24.62 35.16 -11.30
C PRO A 145 -25.59 36.13 -12.02
N ASP A 146 -26.85 36.13 -11.62
CA ASP A 146 -27.89 36.99 -12.23
C ASP A 146 -27.85 38.45 -11.75
N THR A 147 -27.09 38.74 -10.69
CA THR A 147 -26.93 40.09 -10.11
C THR A 147 -25.46 40.41 -9.88
N HIS A 148 -25.15 41.70 -9.74
CA HIS A 148 -23.80 42.14 -9.37
C HIS A 148 -23.50 41.66 -7.95
N TYR A 149 -22.28 41.19 -7.71
CA TYR A 149 -21.88 40.64 -6.42
C TYR A 149 -20.46 41.07 -6.07
N LEU A 150 -20.12 41.06 -4.78
CA LEU A 150 -18.76 41.36 -4.34
C LEU A 150 -17.88 40.11 -4.46
N SER A 151 -16.60 40.27 -4.77
CA SER A 151 -15.69 39.15 -5.01
C SER A 151 -15.58 38.15 -3.85
N ASN A 152 -15.84 38.58 -2.62
CA ASN A 152 -15.87 37.73 -1.42
C ASN A 152 -17.22 37.02 -1.21
N GLU A 153 -18.26 37.35 -1.97
CA GLU A 153 -19.58 36.72 -1.93
C GLU A 153 -19.75 35.60 -2.98
N ILE A 154 -18.67 35.22 -3.66
CA ILE A 154 -18.70 34.21 -4.72
C ILE A 154 -19.20 32.84 -4.25
N TYR A 155 -19.14 32.55 -2.95
CA TYR A 155 -19.69 31.33 -2.35
C TYR A 155 -21.21 31.17 -2.58
N ASN A 156 -21.93 32.25 -2.88
CA ASN A 156 -23.35 32.19 -3.25
C ASN A 156 -23.57 31.58 -4.64
N TYR A 157 -22.53 31.52 -5.49
CA TYR A 157 -22.60 31.11 -6.89
C TYR A 157 -21.76 29.86 -7.12
N THR A 158 -22.31 28.73 -6.68
CA THR A 158 -21.65 27.41 -6.65
C THR A 158 -21.19 26.91 -8.03
N ALA A 159 -21.85 27.33 -9.11
CA ALA A 159 -21.47 26.98 -10.48
C ALA A 159 -20.13 27.62 -10.89
N CYS A 160 -19.80 28.81 -10.38
CA CYS A 160 -18.50 29.46 -10.56
C CYS A 160 -17.37 28.78 -9.77
N LEU A 161 -17.69 27.83 -8.87
CA LEU A 161 -16.76 27.19 -7.95
C LEU A 161 -16.63 25.68 -8.20
N SER A 162 -16.99 25.23 -9.41
CA SER A 162 -17.00 23.81 -9.76
C SER A 162 -16.30 23.57 -11.10
N VAL A 163 -15.16 22.89 -11.05
CA VAL A 163 -14.28 22.64 -12.19
C VAL A 163 -14.01 21.14 -12.34
N ALA A 164 -14.10 20.62 -13.56
CA ALA A 164 -13.65 19.27 -13.89
C ALA A 164 -13.17 19.18 -15.34
N PHE A 165 -12.15 18.36 -15.59
CA PHE A 165 -11.48 18.21 -16.90
C PHE A 165 -10.99 19.52 -17.54
N GLY A 166 -10.68 20.52 -16.72
CA GLY A 166 -10.22 21.82 -17.22
C GLY A 166 -11.34 22.71 -17.76
N CYS A 167 -12.59 22.50 -17.34
CA CYS A 167 -13.79 23.25 -17.73
C CYS A 167 -14.66 23.49 -16.49
N PHE A 168 -15.41 24.59 -16.46
CA PHE A 168 -16.49 24.76 -15.50
C PHE A 168 -17.54 23.66 -15.71
N THR A 169 -17.99 23.01 -14.64
CA THR A 169 -18.94 21.90 -14.74
C THR A 169 -20.31 22.31 -15.28
N ALA A 170 -20.65 23.60 -15.14
CA ALA A 170 -21.88 24.16 -15.69
C ALA A 170 -21.81 24.46 -17.20
N ASP A 171 -20.61 24.49 -17.79
CA ASP A 171 -20.37 24.74 -19.22
C ASP A 171 -20.28 23.42 -20.00
N LYS A 172 -21.44 22.95 -20.49
CA LYS A 172 -21.52 21.73 -21.29
C LYS A 172 -20.80 21.85 -22.64
N ALA A 173 -20.71 23.05 -23.20
CA ALA A 173 -20.06 23.28 -24.50
C ALA A 173 -18.54 23.10 -24.38
N CYS A 174 -17.92 23.62 -23.32
CA CYS A 174 -16.48 23.40 -23.04
C CYS A 174 -16.15 21.91 -22.89
N TRP A 175 -17.03 21.15 -22.23
CA TRP A 175 -16.88 19.69 -22.11
C TRP A 175 -16.96 19.00 -23.47
N GLN A 176 -17.97 19.31 -24.28
CA GLN A 176 -18.16 18.69 -25.60
C GLN A 176 -16.99 18.99 -26.53
N GLU A 177 -16.50 20.23 -26.56
CA GLU A 177 -15.39 20.64 -27.43
C GLU A 177 -14.06 19.96 -27.08
N LYS A 178 -13.77 19.71 -25.79
CA LYS A 178 -12.57 18.97 -25.37
C LYS A 178 -12.59 17.48 -25.70
N PHE A 179 -13.78 16.88 -25.81
CA PHE A 179 -13.94 15.48 -26.21
C PHE A 179 -13.99 15.30 -27.73
N GLU A 180 -14.43 16.31 -28.48
CA GLU A 180 -14.37 16.32 -29.96
C GLU A 180 -12.96 16.67 -30.49
N ARG A 181 -12.14 17.45 -29.77
CA ARG A 181 -10.76 17.80 -30.15
C ARG A 181 -9.70 16.74 -29.80
N ARG A 182 -9.96 15.47 -30.12
CA ARG A 182 -8.88 14.56 -30.55
C ARG A 182 -9.10 14.12 -31.99
N PRO A 183 -8.63 14.88 -32.99
CA PRO A 183 -8.61 14.40 -34.36
C PRO A 183 -7.51 13.34 -34.50
N PHE A 184 -7.94 12.13 -34.79
CA PHE A 184 -7.17 10.92 -35.08
C PHE A 184 -6.45 10.99 -36.44
N GLU A 185 -6.09 12.19 -36.92
CA GLU A 185 -5.68 12.43 -38.31
C GLU A 185 -4.23 12.88 -38.51
N LYS A 186 -3.50 13.26 -37.45
CA LYS A 186 -2.08 13.64 -37.60
C LYS A 186 -1.08 12.47 -37.52
N PHE A 187 -1.58 11.24 -37.37
CA PHE A 187 -0.78 10.01 -37.36
C PHE A 187 -0.80 9.27 -38.72
N ARG A 188 -1.50 9.82 -39.73
CA ARG A 188 -1.78 9.12 -41.00
C ARG A 188 -0.84 9.50 -42.15
N GLU A 189 -0.06 10.58 -42.06
CA GLU A 189 0.81 11.02 -43.18
C GLU A 189 2.25 10.49 -43.14
N ASP A 190 2.78 10.01 -42.00
CA ASP A 190 4.16 9.49 -41.92
C ASP A 190 4.30 7.97 -42.17
N CYS A 191 3.21 7.25 -42.49
CA CYS A 191 3.21 5.79 -42.65
C CYS A 191 2.95 5.27 -44.09
N GLU A 192 2.95 6.12 -45.12
CA GLU A 192 2.65 5.69 -46.49
C GLU A 192 3.83 5.68 -47.48
N GLN A 193 5.09 5.78 -47.04
CA GLN A 193 6.22 5.82 -47.99
C GLN A 193 7.33 4.77 -47.86
N ASN A 194 7.16 3.68 -47.09
CA ASN A 194 8.12 2.57 -47.16
C ASN A 194 7.50 1.20 -46.81
N ARG A 195 6.61 0.72 -47.68
CA ARG A 195 6.26 -0.71 -47.75
C ARG A 195 6.79 -1.31 -49.03
N THR A 196 7.92 -2.02 -48.94
CA THR A 196 8.15 -3.24 -49.75
C THR A 196 9.28 -4.16 -49.25
N ASN A 197 10.21 -3.77 -48.36
CA ASN A 197 11.39 -4.63 -48.08
C ASN A 197 11.66 -5.07 -46.63
N VAL A 198 10.68 -5.02 -45.70
CA VAL A 198 10.95 -5.35 -44.27
C VAL A 198 10.36 -6.69 -43.78
N PHE A 199 9.53 -7.40 -44.55
CA PHE A 199 8.82 -8.59 -44.05
C PHE A 199 9.41 -9.96 -44.42
N LEU A 200 10.43 -10.06 -45.29
CA LEU A 200 11.00 -11.37 -45.67
C LEU A 200 12.14 -11.87 -44.76
N ALA A 201 12.99 -10.99 -44.24
CA ALA A 201 14.17 -11.36 -43.47
C ALA A 201 13.89 -12.06 -42.11
N PRO A 202 12.92 -11.61 -41.27
CA PRO A 202 12.70 -12.23 -39.96
C PRO A 202 12.02 -13.61 -40.07
N PHE A 203 11.21 -13.84 -41.11
CA PHE A 203 10.53 -15.13 -41.30
C PHE A 203 11.50 -16.26 -41.63
N ILE A 204 12.48 -15.99 -42.50
CA ILE A 204 13.50 -16.98 -42.89
C ILE A 204 14.36 -17.33 -41.66
N PHE A 205 14.71 -16.34 -40.84
CA PHE A 205 15.54 -16.55 -39.65
C PHE A 205 14.85 -17.44 -38.59
N VAL A 206 13.55 -17.23 -38.36
CA VAL A 206 12.77 -18.07 -37.44
C VAL A 206 12.64 -19.51 -37.95
N THR A 207 12.42 -19.70 -39.26
CA THR A 207 12.30 -21.05 -39.84
C THR A 207 13.59 -21.86 -39.73
N ILE A 208 14.76 -21.21 -39.87
CA ILE A 208 16.07 -21.86 -39.72
C ILE A 208 16.33 -22.28 -38.27
N ILE A 209 15.96 -21.44 -37.29
CA ILE A 209 16.12 -21.75 -35.87
C ILE A 209 15.26 -22.95 -35.47
N VAL A 210 14.00 -22.99 -35.92
CA VAL A 210 13.10 -24.12 -35.63
C VAL A 210 13.61 -25.41 -36.26
N ALA A 211 14.12 -25.36 -37.49
CA ALA A 211 14.71 -26.52 -38.15
C ALA A 211 15.96 -27.05 -37.41
N LEU A 212 16.84 -26.16 -36.93
CA LEU A 212 18.02 -26.54 -36.15
C LEU A 212 17.67 -27.16 -34.80
N GLN A 213 16.63 -26.66 -34.13
CA GLN A 213 16.16 -27.23 -32.86
C GLN A 213 15.54 -28.62 -33.03
N LEU A 214 14.81 -28.87 -34.13
CA LEU A 214 14.26 -30.19 -34.43
C LEU A 214 15.36 -31.23 -34.73
N VAL A 215 16.42 -30.83 -35.42
CA VAL A 215 17.59 -31.69 -35.67
C VAL A 215 18.31 -32.05 -34.37
N LEU A 216 18.47 -31.09 -33.45
CA LEU A 216 19.08 -31.33 -32.13
C LEU A 216 18.25 -32.29 -31.28
N VAL A 217 16.92 -32.17 -31.27
CA VAL A 217 16.05 -33.09 -30.53
C VAL A 217 16.13 -34.50 -31.12
N LEU A 218 16.11 -34.64 -32.45
CA LEU A 218 16.28 -35.93 -33.11
C LEU A 218 17.65 -36.56 -32.80
N PHE A 219 18.71 -35.76 -32.77
CA PHE A 219 20.05 -36.20 -32.39
C PHE A 219 20.10 -36.73 -30.95
N PHE A 220 19.52 -36.00 -29.98
CA PHE A 220 19.43 -36.45 -28.59
C PHE A 220 18.55 -37.69 -28.41
N CYS A 221 17.46 -37.82 -29.18
CA CYS A 221 16.63 -39.03 -29.18
C CYS A 221 17.39 -40.25 -29.71
N ILE A 222 18.25 -40.08 -30.73
CA ILE A 222 19.07 -41.15 -31.28
C ILE A 222 20.17 -41.56 -30.29
N LEU A 223 20.81 -40.60 -29.61
CA LEU A 223 21.81 -40.88 -28.56
C LEU A 223 21.19 -41.65 -27.37
N LYS A 224 20.02 -41.20 -26.88
CA LYS A 224 19.32 -41.84 -25.76
C LYS A 224 18.83 -43.25 -26.11
N ARG A 225 18.56 -43.55 -27.38
CA ARG A 225 18.24 -44.91 -27.85
C ARG A 225 19.45 -45.83 -27.89
N ARG A 226 20.67 -45.29 -28.06
CA ARG A 226 21.93 -46.03 -28.03
C ARG A 226 22.31 -46.43 -26.60
N ASP A 227 22.20 -45.49 -25.66
CA ASP A 227 22.54 -45.73 -24.24
C ASP A 227 21.63 -46.78 -23.57
N VAL A 228 20.34 -46.82 -23.95
CA VAL A 228 19.38 -47.81 -23.44
C VAL A 228 19.63 -49.21 -24.03
N LEU A 229 20.15 -49.31 -25.26
CA LEU A 229 20.49 -50.59 -25.89
C LEU A 229 21.80 -51.19 -25.37
N ASP A 230 22.74 -50.35 -24.93
CA ASP A 230 23.98 -50.78 -24.26
C ASP A 230 23.72 -51.17 -22.79
N PHE A 231 22.78 -50.49 -22.11
CA PHE A 231 22.37 -50.83 -20.75
C PHE A 231 21.64 -52.19 -20.65
N MET A 232 20.87 -52.59 -21.68
CA MET A 232 20.17 -53.89 -21.69
C MET A 232 21.06 -55.10 -22.02
N LYS A 233 22.33 -54.90 -22.43
CA LYS A 233 23.30 -55.98 -22.65
C LYS A 233 24.25 -56.23 -21.46
N GLY A 234 24.27 -55.34 -20.47
CA GLY A 234 25.26 -55.36 -19.37
C GLY A 234 24.87 -56.09 -18.08
N ASN A 235 23.60 -56.36 -17.81
CA ASN A 235 23.16 -56.98 -16.54
C ASN A 235 22.86 -58.48 -16.67
N LYS A 236 23.92 -59.27 -16.85
CA LYS A 236 24.03 -60.63 -16.31
C LYS A 236 25.26 -60.63 -15.40
N THR A 237 25.07 -60.56 -14.08
CA THR A 237 25.72 -61.40 -13.05
C THR A 237 25.66 -60.78 -11.64
N SER A 238 25.25 -61.64 -10.70
CA SER A 238 25.63 -61.76 -9.28
C SER A 238 25.28 -60.69 -8.23
N ALA A 239 24.41 -61.16 -7.32
CA ALA A 239 24.21 -60.78 -5.93
C ALA A 239 25.49 -60.76 -5.06
N ARG A 240 25.52 -59.93 -4.00
CA ARG A 240 25.52 -60.30 -2.56
C ARG A 240 25.84 -59.11 -1.62
N LEU A 241 24.95 -58.90 -0.65
CA LEU A 241 25.14 -58.81 0.82
C LEU A 241 26.37 -58.11 1.45
N VAL A 242 26.05 -57.30 2.48
CA VAL A 242 26.69 -57.11 3.82
C VAL A 242 27.06 -55.65 4.18
N SER A 243 26.60 -55.28 5.37
CA SER A 243 26.85 -54.11 6.23
C SER A 243 28.32 -53.86 6.64
N PHE A 244 28.70 -52.63 6.98
CA PHE A 244 29.42 -52.28 8.23
C PHE A 244 29.64 -50.76 8.41
N GLU A 245 29.95 -50.40 9.66
CA GLU A 245 30.05 -49.12 10.36
C GLU A 245 31.20 -48.17 9.94
N GLY A 246 31.03 -46.89 10.30
CA GLY A 246 32.04 -46.10 11.03
C GLY A 246 33.01 -45.23 10.24
N GLY A 247 33.20 -43.97 10.69
CA GLY A 247 34.42 -43.20 10.46
C GLY A 247 34.23 -41.75 10.06
N ASN A 248 34.61 -40.85 10.97
CA ASN A 248 34.78 -39.41 10.79
C ASN A 248 35.72 -39.08 9.62
N GLU A 249 35.53 -37.93 8.95
CA GLU A 249 36.57 -36.90 8.85
C GLU A 249 36.05 -35.61 8.21
N GLU A 250 36.72 -34.55 8.63
CA GLU A 250 36.42 -33.14 8.55
C GLU A 250 36.87 -32.52 7.21
N GLN A 251 36.43 -31.28 6.98
CA GLN A 251 36.98 -30.29 6.02
C GLN A 251 36.62 -30.43 4.54
N THR A 252 35.71 -29.55 4.07
CA THR A 252 36.06 -28.33 3.29
C THR A 252 34.80 -27.77 2.61
N SER A 253 34.07 -26.89 3.29
CA SER A 253 32.97 -26.12 2.71
C SER A 253 33.49 -24.82 2.09
N LEU A 254 33.71 -24.84 0.78
CA LEU A 254 33.69 -23.65 -0.08
C LEU A 254 32.21 -23.33 -0.37
N MET A 255 31.53 -22.64 0.56
CA MET A 255 30.18 -22.15 0.35
C MET A 255 30.17 -20.65 0.06
N ARG A 256 29.93 -20.37 -1.22
CA ARG A 256 29.39 -19.10 -1.72
C ARG A 256 28.16 -18.73 -0.90
N SER A 257 28.16 -17.50 -0.40
CA SER A 257 27.01 -16.80 0.16
C SER A 257 25.80 -16.88 -0.78
N PRO A 258 24.67 -17.46 -0.34
CA PRO A 258 23.38 -17.13 -0.88
C PRO A 258 22.82 -15.96 -0.07
N HIS A 259 22.63 -14.85 -0.77
CA HIS A 259 21.78 -13.73 -0.41
C HIS A 259 20.65 -14.11 0.53
N ASP A 260 20.60 -13.37 1.63
CA ASP A 260 19.52 -13.28 2.58
C ASP A 260 18.21 -12.86 1.87
N LYS A 261 17.51 -13.87 1.35
CA LYS A 261 16.08 -13.85 1.08
C LYS A 261 15.43 -14.69 2.18
N GLY A 262 15.50 -14.19 3.40
CA GLY A 262 15.06 -14.89 4.60
C GLY A 262 14.10 -14.12 5.50
N THR A 263 13.72 -12.87 5.17
CA THR A 263 12.56 -12.26 5.83
C THR A 263 11.31 -12.76 5.14
N CYS A 264 10.81 -13.92 5.58
CA CYS A 264 9.43 -14.30 5.36
C CYS A 264 8.54 -13.26 6.05
N GLU A 265 8.28 -12.17 5.32
CA GLU A 265 7.10 -11.36 5.51
C GLU A 265 5.95 -12.32 5.77
N ILE A 266 5.16 -12.02 6.79
CA ILE A 266 3.82 -12.52 6.83
C ILE A 266 3.16 -11.93 5.55
N LYS A 267 3.28 -12.61 4.41
CA LYS A 267 2.21 -12.73 3.42
C LYS A 267 1.09 -13.52 4.08
N CYS A 268 0.62 -12.95 5.18
CA CYS A 268 -0.77 -13.02 5.49
C CYS A 268 -1.38 -12.36 4.27
N MET A 269 -2.10 -13.14 3.49
CA MET A 269 -3.35 -12.66 2.92
C MET A 269 -4.27 -12.29 4.09
N ILE A 270 -3.85 -11.36 4.95
CA ILE A 270 -4.72 -10.39 5.60
C ILE A 270 -5.29 -9.67 4.39
N PRO A 271 -6.60 -9.69 4.17
CA PRO A 271 -7.17 -8.79 3.20
C PRO A 271 -6.76 -7.40 3.66
N LYS A 272 -5.77 -6.79 2.98
CA LYS A 272 -5.64 -5.34 2.93
C LYS A 272 -7.06 -4.83 2.78
N GLY A 273 -7.42 -3.81 3.56
CA GLY A 273 -8.73 -3.17 3.50
C GLY A 273 -9.22 -3.23 2.07
N CYS A 274 -10.41 -3.77 1.88
CA CYS A 274 -11.07 -3.71 0.58
C CYS A 274 -11.48 -2.25 0.36
N ASP A 275 -10.49 -1.36 0.31
CA ASP A 275 -10.59 -0.06 -0.32
C ASP A 275 -10.79 -0.40 -1.78
N PHE A 276 -12.05 -0.29 -2.17
CA PHE A 276 -12.44 -0.40 -3.55
C PHE A 276 -11.59 0.59 -4.35
N PRO A 277 -10.89 0.16 -5.40
CA PRO A 277 -10.35 1.11 -6.36
C PRO A 277 -11.52 1.95 -6.89
N ARG A 278 -11.30 3.26 -7.07
CA ARG A 278 -12.09 4.04 -8.03
C ARG A 278 -12.09 3.22 -9.32
N SER A 279 -13.28 2.78 -9.75
CA SER A 279 -13.47 1.74 -10.75
C SER A 279 -12.66 2.00 -12.03
N THR A 280 -11.53 1.31 -12.20
CA THR A 280 -10.92 1.12 -13.52
C THR A 280 -11.49 -0.18 -14.09
N LEU A 281 -12.33 -0.07 -15.12
CA LEU A 281 -12.69 -1.20 -15.99
C LEU A 281 -11.58 -1.34 -17.05
N ASP A 282 -11.29 -2.56 -17.47
CA ASP A 282 -10.47 -2.85 -18.65
C ASP A 282 -11.40 -2.71 -19.83
N LEU A 283 -11.02 -1.84 -20.74
CA LEU A 283 -11.78 -1.45 -21.93
C LEU A 283 -11.53 -2.39 -23.13
N GLU A 284 -11.05 -3.62 -22.91
CA GLU A 284 -10.67 -4.52 -24.03
C GLU A 284 -11.81 -5.39 -24.58
N GLU A 285 -13.06 -5.19 -24.15
CA GLU A 285 -14.25 -5.73 -24.82
C GLU A 285 -15.28 -4.61 -25.04
N LEU A 286 -15.06 -3.72 -26.00
CA LEU A 286 -16.00 -2.65 -26.34
C LEU A 286 -16.17 -2.47 -27.85
N GLU A 287 -17.18 -3.15 -28.39
CA GLU A 287 -17.81 -2.79 -29.66
C GLU A 287 -19.35 -2.91 -29.54
N SER A 288 -20.00 -2.02 -28.76
CA SER A 288 -21.33 -1.42 -29.09
C SER A 288 -21.77 -0.34 -28.09
N GLU A 289 -22.48 0.69 -28.57
CA GLU A 289 -23.02 1.81 -27.75
C GLU A 289 -24.02 1.35 -26.67
N HIS A 290 -24.71 0.23 -26.88
CA HIS A 290 -25.66 -0.33 -25.91
C HIS A 290 -24.98 -0.80 -24.60
N TRP A 291 -23.68 -1.13 -24.65
CA TRP A 291 -22.93 -1.62 -23.49
C TRP A 291 -22.45 -0.51 -22.54
N LEU A 292 -22.21 0.73 -23.03
CA LEU A 292 -21.76 1.84 -22.18
C LEU A 292 -22.83 2.26 -21.17
N GLU A 293 -24.08 2.40 -21.63
CA GLU A 293 -25.22 2.72 -20.75
C GLU A 293 -25.43 1.66 -19.66
N ASP A 294 -25.30 0.38 -20.01
CA ASP A 294 -25.47 -0.73 -19.08
C ASP A 294 -24.36 -0.74 -18.00
N ILE A 295 -23.13 -0.34 -18.34
CA ILE A 295 -22.01 -0.21 -17.39
C ILE A 295 -22.25 0.94 -16.40
N GLU A 296 -22.71 2.09 -16.88
CA GLU A 296 -23.05 3.24 -16.01
C GLU A 296 -24.21 2.92 -15.08
N LEU A 297 -25.26 2.29 -15.61
CA LEU A 297 -26.40 1.85 -14.83
C LEU A 297 -25.98 0.85 -13.75
N LEU A 298 -25.13 -0.12 -14.08
CA LEU A 298 -24.61 -1.09 -13.11
C LEU A 298 -23.78 -0.42 -12.01
N ARG A 299 -22.93 0.55 -12.35
CA ARG A 299 -22.18 1.34 -11.36
C ARG A 299 -23.12 2.10 -10.41
N LEU A 300 -24.18 2.69 -10.95
CA LEU A 300 -25.16 3.43 -10.16
C LEU A 300 -25.95 2.50 -9.23
N LEU A 301 -26.39 1.33 -9.70
CA LEU A 301 -27.04 0.32 -8.87
C LEU A 301 -26.13 -0.16 -7.74
N ARG A 302 -24.86 -0.49 -8.05
CA ARG A 302 -23.86 -0.87 -7.02
C ARG A 302 -23.68 0.21 -5.97
N ARG A 303 -23.64 1.49 -6.37
CA ARG A 303 -23.58 2.62 -5.44
C ARG A 303 -24.81 2.67 -4.54
N HIS A 304 -26.02 2.51 -5.08
CA HIS A 304 -27.23 2.50 -4.27
C HIS A 304 -27.32 1.29 -3.34
N CYS A 305 -26.88 0.11 -3.77
CA CYS A 305 -26.72 -1.06 -2.90
C CYS A 305 -25.80 -0.75 -1.71
N LEU A 306 -24.64 -0.12 -1.95
CA LEU A 306 -23.69 0.25 -0.89
C LEU A 306 -24.24 1.31 0.08
N GLN A 307 -25.04 2.25 -0.44
CA GLN A 307 -25.64 3.31 0.35
C GLN A 307 -26.91 2.86 1.09
N GLY A 308 -27.45 1.67 0.79
CA GLY A 308 -28.76 1.25 1.27
C GLY A 308 -29.91 2.12 0.75
N ALA A 309 -29.72 2.79 -0.39
CA ALA A 309 -30.70 3.73 -0.97
C ALA A 309 -31.82 2.97 -1.71
N PHE A 310 -32.69 2.30 -0.95
CA PHE A 310 -33.71 1.39 -1.48
C PHE A 310 -34.63 2.06 -2.52
N GLU A 311 -35.17 3.25 -2.24
CA GLU A 311 -36.09 3.93 -3.16
C GLU A 311 -35.45 4.25 -4.51
N ASN A 312 -34.21 4.77 -4.49
CA ASN A 312 -33.46 5.07 -5.71
C ASN A 312 -33.10 3.79 -6.49
N PHE A 313 -32.70 2.75 -5.76
CA PHE A 313 -32.42 1.44 -6.34
C PHE A 313 -33.67 0.86 -7.03
N ASN A 314 -34.80 0.84 -6.31
CA ASN A 314 -36.07 0.29 -6.79
C ASN A 314 -36.64 1.12 -7.95
N TYR A 315 -36.51 2.45 -7.91
CA TYR A 315 -36.87 3.32 -9.03
C TYR A 315 -36.09 2.96 -10.29
N LEU A 316 -34.76 2.84 -10.22
CA LEU A 316 -33.93 2.47 -11.37
C LEU A 316 -34.22 1.06 -11.87
N LEU A 317 -34.37 0.10 -10.95
CA LEU A 317 -34.73 -1.28 -11.27
C LEU A 317 -36.05 -1.32 -12.06
N ARG A 318 -37.10 -0.66 -11.58
CA ARG A 318 -38.42 -0.62 -12.23
C ARG A 318 -38.42 0.15 -13.55
N THR A 319 -37.76 1.30 -13.60
CA THR A 319 -37.86 2.21 -14.75
C THR A 319 -36.91 1.88 -15.88
N ARG A 320 -35.70 1.39 -15.57
CA ARG A 320 -34.63 1.17 -16.56
C ARG A 320 -34.36 -0.30 -16.85
N ILE A 321 -34.51 -1.20 -15.87
CA ILE A 321 -34.08 -2.60 -16.01
C ILE A 321 -35.28 -3.52 -16.31
N LEU A 322 -36.35 -3.49 -15.50
CA LEU A 322 -37.51 -4.38 -15.68
C LEU A 322 -38.24 -4.18 -17.01
N LYS A 323 -38.07 -3.01 -17.66
CA LYS A 323 -38.60 -2.75 -19.01
C LYS A 323 -37.80 -3.45 -20.12
N ARG A 324 -36.53 -3.80 -19.87
CA ARG A 324 -35.61 -4.42 -20.84
C ARG A 324 -35.56 -5.94 -20.60
N LYS A 325 -36.49 -6.70 -21.19
CA LYS A 325 -36.60 -8.17 -20.96
C LYS A 325 -35.30 -8.92 -21.27
N ASP A 326 -34.62 -8.58 -22.36
CA ASP A 326 -33.43 -9.31 -22.81
C ASP A 326 -32.14 -8.95 -22.03
N SER A 327 -32.06 -7.73 -21.48
CA SER A 327 -30.90 -7.25 -20.72
C SER A 327 -31.03 -7.41 -19.19
N LEU A 328 -32.24 -7.68 -18.69
CA LEU A 328 -32.54 -7.82 -17.25
C LEU A 328 -31.61 -8.82 -16.57
N LYS A 329 -31.52 -10.03 -17.15
CA LYS A 329 -30.72 -11.13 -16.62
C LYS A 329 -29.22 -10.76 -16.60
N LYS A 330 -28.74 -10.20 -17.70
CA LYS A 330 -27.34 -9.80 -17.87
C LYS A 330 -26.88 -8.75 -16.86
N ILE A 331 -27.70 -7.73 -16.56
CA ILE A 331 -27.34 -6.68 -15.60
C ILE A 331 -27.39 -7.19 -14.16
N LEU A 332 -28.45 -7.92 -13.78
CA LEU A 332 -28.62 -8.41 -12.41
C LEU A 332 -27.62 -9.51 -12.04
N GLU A 333 -27.25 -10.37 -13.00
CA GLU A 333 -26.27 -11.45 -12.81
C GLU A 333 -24.82 -11.00 -13.04
N SER A 334 -24.60 -9.71 -13.38
CA SER A 334 -23.27 -9.19 -13.64
C SER A 334 -22.38 -9.21 -12.39
N ARG A 335 -21.13 -9.63 -12.59
CA ARG A 335 -20.10 -9.66 -11.55
C ARG A 335 -18.99 -8.67 -11.85
N ASP A 336 -18.35 -8.15 -10.82
CA ASP A 336 -17.15 -7.33 -10.98
C ASP A 336 -15.89 -8.20 -11.14
N ARG A 337 -14.73 -7.55 -11.19
CA ARG A 337 -13.42 -8.20 -11.26
C ARG A 337 -13.07 -9.05 -10.04
N ASP A 338 -13.73 -8.84 -8.92
CA ASP A 338 -13.59 -9.67 -7.72
C ASP A 338 -14.62 -10.80 -7.71
N GLY A 339 -15.49 -10.90 -8.72
CA GLY A 339 -16.59 -11.85 -8.78
C GLY A 339 -17.82 -11.44 -7.98
N ARG A 340 -17.93 -10.19 -7.52
CA ARG A 340 -19.05 -9.73 -6.67
C ARG A 340 -20.27 -9.32 -7.49
N SER A 341 -21.43 -9.85 -7.11
CA SER A 341 -22.75 -9.50 -7.65
C SER A 341 -23.40 -8.34 -6.87
N LEU A 342 -24.51 -7.79 -7.38
CA LEU A 342 -25.27 -6.74 -6.68
C LEU A 342 -25.71 -7.14 -5.26
N MET A 343 -25.95 -8.44 -5.01
CA MET A 343 -26.27 -8.95 -3.67
C MET A 343 -25.10 -8.78 -2.69
N HIS A 344 -23.86 -8.97 -3.13
CA HIS A 344 -22.67 -8.72 -2.30
C HIS A 344 -22.56 -7.24 -1.91
N TYR A 345 -22.88 -6.33 -2.85
CA TYR A 345 -22.91 -4.89 -2.58
C TYR A 345 -24.06 -4.53 -1.62
N ALA A 346 -25.23 -5.16 -1.74
CA ALA A 346 -26.36 -4.95 -0.84
C ALA A 346 -26.06 -5.46 0.58
N ALA A 347 -25.44 -6.64 0.70
CA ALA A 347 -24.99 -7.20 1.98
C ALA A 347 -23.92 -6.32 2.65
N LYS A 348 -23.05 -5.66 1.88
CA LYS A 348 -22.10 -4.65 2.39
C LYS A 348 -22.81 -3.37 2.83
N GLY A 349 -23.83 -2.91 2.08
CA GLY A 349 -24.59 -1.71 2.39
C GLY A 349 -25.52 -1.84 3.59
N GLY A 350 -26.07 -3.05 3.81
CA GLY A 350 -26.91 -3.35 4.97
C GLY A 350 -28.43 -3.24 4.71
N SER A 351 -28.88 -3.03 3.48
CA SER A 351 -30.32 -2.92 3.17
C SER A 351 -30.92 -4.30 2.86
N VAL A 352 -31.75 -4.80 3.79
CA VAL A 352 -32.53 -6.03 3.61
C VAL A 352 -33.52 -5.85 2.45
N ASP A 353 -34.18 -4.69 2.34
CA ASP A 353 -35.15 -4.41 1.28
C ASP A 353 -34.55 -4.52 -0.13
N ILE A 354 -33.33 -4.01 -0.33
CA ILE A 354 -32.61 -4.16 -1.62
C ILE A 354 -32.31 -5.63 -1.88
N LEU A 355 -31.88 -6.37 -0.86
CA LEU A 355 -31.56 -7.79 -0.99
C LEU A 355 -32.81 -8.61 -1.35
N GLU A 356 -33.92 -8.40 -0.65
CA GLU A 356 -35.22 -9.02 -0.95
C GLU A 356 -35.68 -8.66 -2.37
N LYS A 357 -35.57 -7.39 -2.76
CA LYS A 357 -35.95 -6.94 -4.10
C LYS A 357 -35.12 -7.59 -5.20
N LEU A 358 -33.82 -7.80 -4.97
CA LEU A 358 -32.96 -8.56 -5.88
C LEU A 358 -33.39 -10.03 -5.94
N MET A 359 -33.76 -10.65 -4.81
CA MET A 359 -34.22 -12.04 -4.76
C MET A 359 -35.54 -12.29 -5.50
N GLU A 360 -36.43 -11.30 -5.59
CA GLU A 360 -37.67 -11.39 -6.37
C GLU A 360 -37.42 -11.49 -7.89
N HIS A 361 -36.31 -10.93 -8.37
CA HIS A 361 -36.07 -10.73 -9.81
C HIS A 361 -34.87 -11.52 -10.36
N CYS A 362 -34.07 -12.16 -9.51
CA CYS A 362 -33.03 -13.10 -9.94
C CYS A 362 -33.61 -14.53 -10.01
N SER A 363 -33.59 -15.13 -11.20
CA SER A 363 -34.27 -16.41 -11.52
C SER A 363 -33.85 -17.61 -10.66
N ASP A 364 -32.69 -17.53 -9.97
CA ASP A 364 -32.14 -18.65 -9.21
C ASP A 364 -32.11 -18.44 -7.67
N ARG A 365 -32.50 -17.27 -7.13
CA ARG A 365 -32.44 -16.96 -5.66
C ARG A 365 -31.17 -17.46 -4.95
N LYS A 366 -30.01 -17.42 -5.60
CA LYS A 366 -28.76 -18.00 -5.06
C LYS A 366 -28.16 -17.08 -4.00
N LEU A 367 -28.66 -17.15 -2.78
CA LEU A 367 -28.02 -16.50 -1.62
C LEU A 367 -26.64 -17.12 -1.32
N ASP A 368 -26.41 -18.35 -1.79
CA ASP A 368 -25.16 -19.11 -1.70
C ASP A 368 -24.05 -18.66 -2.66
N GLU A 369 -24.25 -17.55 -3.38
CA GLU A 369 -23.23 -16.97 -4.22
C GLU A 369 -21.96 -16.60 -3.45
N GLU A 370 -20.83 -16.77 -4.14
CA GLU A 370 -19.51 -16.42 -3.66
C GLU A 370 -18.79 -15.46 -4.62
N ASP A 371 -17.91 -14.64 -4.06
CA ASP A 371 -16.91 -13.90 -4.85
C ASP A 371 -15.68 -14.79 -5.16
N ARG A 372 -14.70 -14.26 -5.90
CA ARG A 372 -13.50 -15.01 -6.31
C ARG A 372 -12.64 -15.50 -5.14
N LEU A 373 -12.82 -14.97 -3.94
CA LEU A 373 -12.12 -15.39 -2.72
C LEU A 373 -12.95 -16.37 -1.87
N GLY A 374 -14.18 -16.67 -2.30
CA GLY A 374 -15.11 -17.52 -1.56
C GLY A 374 -15.89 -16.77 -0.47
N HIS A 375 -16.00 -15.44 -0.57
CA HIS A 375 -16.83 -14.69 0.38
C HIS A 375 -18.30 -14.85 0.02
N THR A 376 -19.10 -15.31 0.99
CA THR A 376 -20.56 -15.33 0.90
C THR A 376 -21.14 -13.97 1.32
N LEU A 377 -22.45 -13.80 1.12
CA LEU A 377 -23.19 -12.64 1.64
C LEU A 377 -23.05 -12.49 3.16
N LEU A 378 -23.11 -13.59 3.92
CA LEU A 378 -22.93 -13.58 5.38
C LEU A 378 -21.52 -13.13 5.77
N HIS A 379 -20.47 -13.60 5.09
CA HIS A 379 -19.09 -13.14 5.33
C HIS A 379 -18.97 -11.62 5.21
N ILE A 380 -19.55 -11.05 4.14
CA ILE A 380 -19.53 -9.61 3.91
C ILE A 380 -20.34 -8.87 4.98
N ALA A 381 -21.56 -9.32 5.28
CA ALA A 381 -22.41 -8.70 6.28
C ALA A 381 -21.74 -8.66 7.67
N CYS A 382 -21.12 -9.76 8.08
CA CYS A 382 -20.35 -9.86 9.33
C CYS A 382 -19.21 -8.85 9.39
N LYS A 383 -18.41 -8.72 8.32
CA LYS A 383 -17.27 -7.80 8.26
C LYS A 383 -17.69 -6.34 8.40
N TYR A 384 -18.78 -5.95 7.76
CA TYR A 384 -19.25 -4.56 7.74
C TYR A 384 -20.28 -4.26 8.84
N GLY A 385 -20.51 -5.18 9.78
CA GLY A 385 -21.38 -4.93 10.91
C GLY A 385 -22.86 -4.81 10.55
N ARG A 386 -23.32 -5.52 9.50
CA ARG A 386 -24.73 -5.49 9.04
C ARG A 386 -25.55 -6.56 9.74
N ASP A 387 -25.90 -6.32 10.99
CA ASP A 387 -26.64 -7.27 11.83
C ASP A 387 -28.05 -7.59 11.32
N ASP A 388 -28.72 -6.64 10.66
CA ASP A 388 -30.03 -6.89 10.02
C ASP A 388 -29.91 -7.91 8.88
N ILE A 389 -28.89 -7.77 8.03
CA ILE A 389 -28.59 -8.73 6.96
C ILE A 389 -28.20 -10.08 7.55
N CYS A 390 -27.35 -10.12 8.59
CA CYS A 390 -26.99 -11.37 9.25
C CYS A 390 -28.23 -12.07 9.82
N THR A 391 -29.12 -11.33 10.48
CA THR A 391 -30.36 -11.88 11.06
C THR A 391 -31.29 -12.40 9.98
N PHE A 392 -31.49 -11.61 8.90
CA PHE A 392 -32.28 -12.01 7.74
C PHE A 392 -31.74 -13.29 7.11
N LEU A 393 -30.45 -13.34 6.75
CA LEU A 393 -29.84 -14.52 6.13
C LEU A 393 -29.92 -15.76 7.02
N LEU A 394 -29.67 -15.61 8.33
CA LEU A 394 -29.71 -16.71 9.31
C LEU A 394 -31.14 -17.11 9.73
N SER A 395 -32.17 -16.38 9.28
CA SER A 395 -33.59 -16.75 9.43
C SER A 395 -34.06 -17.71 8.33
N ILE A 396 -33.33 -17.77 7.21
CA ILE A 396 -33.65 -18.63 6.07
C ILE A 396 -33.02 -20.01 6.31
N GLU A 397 -33.84 -21.04 6.53
CA GLU A 397 -33.37 -22.38 6.93
C GLU A 397 -32.43 -23.02 5.89
N ASP A 398 -32.73 -22.93 4.60
CA ASP A 398 -31.89 -23.47 3.52
C ASP A 398 -30.49 -22.81 3.49
N TYR A 399 -30.45 -21.50 3.73
CA TYR A 399 -29.20 -20.74 3.81
C TYR A 399 -28.41 -21.12 5.05
N LYS A 400 -29.08 -21.18 6.20
CA LYS A 400 -28.47 -21.53 7.48
C LYS A 400 -27.88 -22.94 7.46
N GLY A 401 -28.58 -23.91 6.87
CA GLY A 401 -28.11 -25.30 6.77
C GLY A 401 -26.90 -25.48 5.84
N SER A 402 -26.79 -24.69 4.77
CA SER A 402 -25.77 -24.88 3.74
C SER A 402 -24.60 -23.89 3.79
N GLN A 403 -24.83 -22.63 4.19
CA GLN A 403 -23.85 -21.53 4.07
C GLN A 403 -23.29 -21.04 5.40
N MET A 404 -23.96 -21.31 6.54
CA MET A 404 -23.57 -20.74 7.83
C MET A 404 -22.10 -21.04 8.18
N ASN A 405 -21.70 -22.30 8.13
CA ASN A 405 -20.34 -22.72 8.48
C ASN A 405 -19.38 -22.76 7.27
N LYS A 406 -19.76 -22.14 6.15
CA LYS A 406 -18.93 -22.13 4.95
C LYS A 406 -17.66 -21.34 5.19
N THR A 407 -16.57 -21.82 4.61
CA THR A 407 -15.27 -21.16 4.71
C THR A 407 -14.84 -20.63 3.35
N THR A 408 -14.09 -19.54 3.37
CA THR A 408 -13.42 -18.98 2.19
C THR A 408 -12.25 -19.87 1.77
N LYS A 409 -11.60 -19.51 0.64
CA LYS A 409 -10.37 -20.16 0.18
C LYS A 409 -9.21 -20.15 1.19
N HIS A 410 -9.23 -19.22 2.14
CA HIS A 410 -8.22 -19.11 3.21
C HIS A 410 -8.73 -19.64 4.55
N LEU A 411 -9.80 -20.44 4.54
CA LEU A 411 -10.43 -21.03 5.71
C LEU A 411 -11.05 -20.00 6.69
N TRP A 412 -11.31 -18.77 6.23
CA TRP A 412 -12.07 -17.80 7.02
C TRP A 412 -13.56 -18.14 7.01
N ASN A 413 -14.21 -18.03 8.16
CA ASN A 413 -15.66 -18.20 8.32
C ASN A 413 -16.31 -16.90 8.83
N ALA A 414 -17.63 -16.89 9.03
CA ALA A 414 -18.35 -15.69 9.47
C ALA A 414 -17.90 -15.16 10.85
N ALA A 415 -17.44 -16.02 11.76
CA ALA A 415 -16.90 -15.61 13.06
C ALA A 415 -15.59 -14.81 12.89
N HIS A 416 -14.68 -15.27 12.03
CA HIS A 416 -13.47 -14.52 11.67
C HIS A 416 -13.78 -13.16 11.02
N PHE A 417 -14.77 -13.09 10.12
CA PHE A 417 -15.20 -11.80 9.55
C PHE A 417 -15.84 -10.88 10.59
N THR A 418 -16.60 -11.45 11.54
CA THR A 418 -17.18 -10.69 12.65
C THR A 418 -16.09 -10.10 13.55
N ALA A 419 -15.02 -10.86 13.82
CA ALA A 419 -13.85 -10.38 14.53
C ALA A 419 -13.10 -9.27 13.78
N ALA A 420 -12.93 -9.41 12.46
CA ALA A 420 -12.33 -8.35 11.65
C ALA A 420 -13.18 -7.06 11.63
N GLY A 421 -14.50 -7.17 11.80
CA GLY A 421 -15.42 -6.05 11.94
C GLY A 421 -15.62 -5.55 13.38
N GLY A 422 -15.18 -6.30 14.40
CA GLY A 422 -15.32 -5.94 15.81
C GLY A 422 -16.76 -5.89 16.34
N ASN A 423 -17.72 -6.53 15.66
CA ASN A 423 -19.15 -6.34 15.97
C ASN A 423 -19.66 -7.33 17.02
N ASN A 424 -19.77 -6.86 18.27
CA ASN A 424 -20.29 -7.63 19.40
C ASN A 424 -21.75 -8.11 19.23
N LYS A 425 -22.60 -7.35 18.50
CA LYS A 425 -24.01 -7.72 18.28
C LYS A 425 -24.11 -8.93 17.35
N ILE A 426 -23.37 -8.92 16.25
CA ILE A 426 -23.29 -10.05 15.31
C ILE A 426 -22.70 -11.27 16.00
N PHE A 427 -21.65 -11.08 16.81
CA PHE A 427 -21.07 -12.20 17.55
C PHE A 427 -22.10 -12.89 18.47
N LYS A 428 -22.91 -12.12 19.21
CA LYS A 428 -24.02 -12.67 20.00
C LYS A 428 -25.04 -13.42 19.13
N ILE A 429 -25.39 -12.89 17.96
CA ILE A 429 -26.26 -13.59 16.99
C ILE A 429 -25.64 -14.93 16.58
N LEU A 430 -24.36 -14.96 16.22
CA LEU A 430 -23.67 -16.20 15.82
C LEU A 430 -23.63 -17.23 16.96
N LEU A 431 -23.36 -16.81 18.20
CA LEU A 431 -23.40 -17.70 19.37
C LEU A 431 -24.78 -18.35 19.56
N THR A 432 -25.88 -17.57 19.44
CA THR A 432 -27.23 -18.13 19.55
C THR A 432 -27.56 -19.18 18.48
N LYS A 433 -26.85 -19.14 17.34
CA LYS A 433 -27.03 -20.07 16.22
C LYS A 433 -26.06 -21.25 16.25
N LYS A 434 -25.29 -21.44 17.33
CA LYS A 434 -24.27 -22.52 17.50
C LYS A 434 -23.23 -22.52 16.37
N PHE A 435 -22.73 -21.34 16.04
CA PHE A 435 -21.72 -21.16 15.00
C PHE A 435 -20.36 -21.74 15.42
N ASN A 436 -19.57 -22.26 14.46
CA ASN A 436 -18.20 -22.73 14.74
C ASN A 436 -17.25 -21.54 14.99
N VAL A 437 -16.92 -21.27 16.25
CA VAL A 437 -16.00 -20.20 16.67
C VAL A 437 -14.54 -20.68 16.83
N ASP A 438 -14.32 -21.99 16.87
CA ASP A 438 -13.02 -22.61 17.19
C ASP A 438 -12.15 -22.86 15.95
N SER A 439 -12.72 -22.64 14.77
CA SER A 439 -12.00 -22.76 13.50
C SER A 439 -10.77 -21.85 13.48
N LYS A 440 -9.68 -22.33 12.86
CA LYS A 440 -8.49 -21.54 12.55
C LYS A 440 -8.44 -21.25 11.05
N THR A 441 -7.94 -20.07 10.68
CA THR A 441 -7.67 -19.72 9.28
C THR A 441 -6.52 -20.57 8.71
N SER A 442 -6.24 -20.47 7.41
CA SER A 442 -5.11 -21.16 6.76
C SER A 442 -3.74 -20.82 7.38
N ASN A 443 -3.64 -19.71 8.11
CA ASN A 443 -2.43 -19.27 8.79
C ASN A 443 -2.43 -19.60 10.29
N GLY A 444 -3.36 -20.43 10.76
CA GLY A 444 -3.49 -20.81 12.16
C GLY A 444 -4.16 -19.77 13.07
N LEU A 445 -4.56 -18.61 12.54
CA LEU A 445 -5.17 -17.53 13.34
C LEU A 445 -6.60 -17.90 13.76
N ASN A 446 -6.91 -17.71 15.04
CA ASN A 446 -8.25 -17.85 15.60
C ASN A 446 -9.02 -16.51 15.59
N ILE A 447 -10.25 -16.52 16.09
CA ILE A 447 -11.11 -15.33 16.17
C ILE A 447 -10.53 -14.18 17.01
N LEU A 448 -9.85 -14.50 18.12
CA LEU A 448 -9.24 -13.51 19.01
C LEU A 448 -7.99 -12.89 18.39
N ASP A 449 -7.16 -13.68 17.72
CA ASP A 449 -5.97 -13.18 17.01
C ASP A 449 -6.41 -12.15 15.97
N ILE A 450 -7.45 -12.46 15.19
CA ILE A 450 -7.98 -11.54 14.17
C ILE A 450 -8.54 -10.27 14.83
N ALA A 451 -9.34 -10.38 15.89
CA ALA A 451 -9.85 -9.21 16.60
C ALA A 451 -8.73 -8.31 17.13
N CYS A 452 -7.66 -8.92 17.66
CA CYS A 452 -6.49 -8.23 18.18
C CYS A 452 -5.74 -7.50 17.06
N ILE A 453 -5.47 -8.19 15.94
CA ILE A 453 -4.80 -7.64 14.75
C ILE A 453 -5.55 -6.43 14.17
N TYR A 454 -6.89 -6.47 14.18
CA TYR A 454 -7.75 -5.36 13.74
C TYR A 454 -8.01 -4.30 14.84
N ASN A 455 -7.38 -4.45 16.02
CA ASN A 455 -7.42 -3.52 17.12
C ASN A 455 -8.82 -3.29 17.76
N HIS A 456 -9.68 -4.30 17.73
CA HIS A 456 -11.06 -4.20 18.26
C HIS A 456 -11.10 -4.45 19.76
N THR A 457 -10.65 -3.47 20.55
CA THR A 457 -10.45 -3.59 22.02
C THR A 457 -11.65 -4.18 22.76
N SER A 458 -12.85 -3.63 22.54
CA SER A 458 -14.06 -4.09 23.23
C SER A 458 -14.45 -5.52 22.83
N PHE A 459 -14.16 -5.91 21.60
CA PHE A 459 -14.45 -7.25 21.09
C PHE A 459 -13.43 -8.26 21.66
N CYS A 460 -12.16 -7.91 21.68
CA CYS A 460 -11.12 -8.70 22.34
C CYS A 460 -11.45 -8.94 23.82
N GLN A 461 -11.82 -7.90 24.56
CA GLN A 461 -12.21 -8.03 25.97
C GLN A 461 -13.41 -8.97 26.15
N GLU A 462 -14.39 -8.89 25.26
CA GLU A 462 -15.55 -9.79 25.30
C GLU A 462 -15.17 -11.25 25.01
N LEU A 463 -14.29 -11.50 24.04
CA LEU A 463 -13.77 -12.84 23.73
C LEU A 463 -12.91 -13.40 24.86
N ILE A 464 -12.03 -12.58 25.44
CA ILE A 464 -11.16 -12.99 26.56
C ILE A 464 -12.00 -13.36 27.78
N LYS A 465 -13.05 -12.59 28.10
CA LYS A 465 -13.99 -12.94 29.18
C LYS A 465 -14.69 -14.28 28.97
N ARG A 466 -14.90 -14.67 27.72
CA ARG A 466 -15.51 -15.95 27.33
C ARG A 466 -14.48 -16.99 26.90
N SER A 467 -13.19 -16.81 27.17
CA SER A 467 -12.15 -17.70 26.65
C SER A 467 -12.35 -19.15 27.07
N SER A 468 -12.80 -19.39 28.32
CA SER A 468 -13.09 -20.73 28.83
C SER A 468 -14.37 -21.34 28.23
N GLU A 469 -15.38 -20.52 27.91
CA GLU A 469 -16.62 -20.96 27.25
C GLU A 469 -16.38 -21.34 25.79
N LEU A 470 -15.46 -20.62 25.13
CA LEU A 470 -15.14 -20.74 23.70
C LEU A 470 -13.85 -21.54 23.46
N GLU A 471 -13.29 -22.16 24.50
CA GLU A 471 -12.05 -22.95 24.45
C GLU A 471 -10.90 -22.25 23.68
N LEU A 472 -10.76 -20.93 23.83
CA LEU A 472 -9.79 -20.15 23.07
C LEU A 472 -8.36 -20.43 23.56
N PRO A 473 -7.41 -20.69 22.65
CA PRO A 473 -6.04 -21.09 23.00
C PRO A 473 -5.16 -19.90 23.41
N LEU A 474 -5.51 -19.20 24.49
CA LEU A 474 -4.79 -18.00 24.95
C LEU A 474 -3.31 -18.26 25.26
N ASN A 475 -3.00 -19.45 25.77
CA ASN A 475 -1.66 -19.83 26.22
C ASN A 475 -0.83 -20.55 25.15
N GLU A 476 -1.33 -20.64 23.91
CA GLU A 476 -0.60 -21.25 22.79
C GLU A 476 0.21 -20.21 22.02
N SER A 477 1.23 -20.69 21.32
CA SER A 477 1.97 -19.93 20.32
C SER A 477 1.83 -20.60 18.96
N ASP A 478 1.86 -19.82 17.89
CA ASP A 478 1.86 -20.32 16.52
C ASP A 478 3.22 -20.94 16.12
N ASP A 479 3.31 -21.45 14.89
CA ASP A 479 4.53 -22.08 14.33
C ASP A 479 5.75 -21.15 14.23
N ARG A 480 5.61 -19.86 14.57
CA ARG A 480 6.68 -18.86 14.60
C ARG A 480 7.00 -18.41 16.03
N GLY A 481 6.35 -19.00 17.03
CA GLY A 481 6.42 -18.61 18.43
C GLY A 481 5.65 -17.32 18.74
N TRP A 482 4.69 -16.91 17.90
CA TRP A 482 3.83 -15.76 18.21
C TRP A 482 2.63 -16.21 19.04
N ASN A 483 2.39 -15.51 20.13
CA ASN A 483 1.18 -15.64 20.94
C ASN A 483 0.35 -14.34 20.89
N ILE A 484 -0.79 -14.34 21.59
CA ILE A 484 -1.71 -13.20 21.62
C ILE A 484 -1.07 -11.91 22.17
N ALA A 485 -0.14 -12.00 23.12
CA ALA A 485 0.57 -10.84 23.67
C ALA A 485 1.51 -10.21 22.62
N HIS A 486 2.15 -11.02 21.78
CA HIS A 486 2.95 -10.50 20.65
C HIS A 486 2.07 -9.78 19.61
N PHE A 487 0.85 -10.28 19.34
CA PHE A 487 -0.09 -9.56 18.47
C PHE A 487 -0.56 -8.24 19.10
N ALA A 488 -0.85 -8.22 20.39
CA ALA A 488 -1.21 -6.99 21.12
C ALA A 488 -0.07 -5.96 21.10
N ALA A 489 1.18 -6.43 21.27
CA ALA A 489 2.38 -5.63 21.18
C ALA A 489 2.60 -5.01 19.80
N ARG A 490 2.37 -5.78 18.74
CA ARG A 490 2.47 -5.31 17.35
C ARG A 490 1.48 -4.19 17.06
N VAL A 491 0.25 -4.32 17.56
CA VAL A 491 -0.83 -3.34 17.35
C VAL A 491 -0.67 -2.12 18.25
N GLY A 492 0.05 -2.25 19.37
CA GLY A 492 0.29 -1.16 20.31
C GLY A 492 -0.82 -0.93 21.32
N ASN A 493 -1.74 -1.88 21.45
CA ASN A 493 -2.90 -1.69 22.31
C ASN A 493 -2.62 -2.14 23.75
N LYS A 494 -2.24 -1.17 24.59
CA LYS A 494 -2.07 -1.34 26.04
C LYS A 494 -3.28 -1.99 26.70
N ASN A 495 -4.50 -1.56 26.38
CA ASN A 495 -5.70 -2.07 27.05
C ASN A 495 -5.94 -3.56 26.77
N ILE A 496 -5.60 -4.04 25.56
CA ILE A 496 -5.69 -5.47 25.25
C ILE A 496 -4.64 -6.25 26.03
N LEU A 497 -3.39 -5.79 26.02
CA LEU A 497 -2.31 -6.47 26.73
C LEU A 497 -2.55 -6.50 28.25
N GLU A 498 -2.92 -5.35 28.83
CA GLU A 498 -3.26 -5.21 30.24
C GLU A 498 -4.43 -6.12 30.63
N PHE A 499 -5.48 -6.19 29.80
CA PHE A 499 -6.60 -7.08 30.05
C PHE A 499 -6.20 -8.56 29.98
N LEU A 500 -5.31 -8.96 29.07
CA LEU A 500 -4.80 -10.32 28.97
C LEU A 500 -4.01 -10.71 30.22
N ILE A 501 -3.06 -9.89 30.66
CA ILE A 501 -2.17 -10.22 31.78
C ILE A 501 -2.87 -10.10 33.15
N ASN A 502 -4.03 -9.45 33.23
CA ASN A 502 -4.87 -9.38 34.43
C ASN A 502 -5.64 -10.69 34.69
N GLY A 503 -4.94 -11.82 34.67
CA GLY A 503 -5.44 -13.13 35.11
C GLY A 503 -6.04 -14.03 34.02
N TYR A 504 -5.97 -13.67 32.75
CA TYR A 504 -6.47 -14.51 31.64
C TYR A 504 -5.35 -15.24 30.88
N LEU A 505 -4.22 -14.57 30.69
CA LEU A 505 -3.03 -15.08 30.02
C LEU A 505 -1.98 -15.44 31.07
N ASP A 506 -1.37 -16.61 30.93
CA ASP A 506 -0.18 -16.94 31.70
C ASP A 506 0.95 -15.94 31.40
N VAL A 507 1.45 -15.29 32.44
CA VAL A 507 2.51 -14.29 32.35
C VAL A 507 3.79 -14.88 31.75
N GLU A 508 4.07 -16.18 31.97
CA GLU A 508 5.20 -16.86 31.33
C GLU A 508 5.04 -16.93 29.81
N VAL A 509 3.81 -17.08 29.32
CA VAL A 509 3.52 -17.03 27.87
C VAL A 509 3.72 -15.60 27.36
N ALA A 510 3.28 -14.57 28.09
CA ALA A 510 3.53 -13.18 27.69
C ALA A 510 5.03 -12.83 27.60
N LYS A 511 5.87 -13.48 28.41
CA LYS A 511 7.34 -13.35 28.41
C LYS A 511 8.04 -14.25 27.38
N SER A 512 7.33 -15.20 26.77
CA SER A 512 7.94 -16.11 25.81
C SER A 512 8.46 -15.33 24.60
N LYS A 513 9.49 -15.88 23.95
CA LYS A 513 10.11 -15.26 22.79
C LYS A 513 9.62 -15.94 21.52
N THR A 514 9.46 -15.16 20.45
CA THR A 514 9.28 -15.70 19.10
C THR A 514 10.50 -16.54 18.67
N HIS A 515 10.40 -17.27 17.56
CA HIS A 515 11.54 -18.02 17.00
C HIS A 515 12.75 -17.14 16.64
N GLN A 516 12.53 -15.85 16.38
CA GLN A 516 13.61 -14.86 16.18
C GLN A 516 14.17 -14.31 17.50
N LYS A 517 13.77 -14.89 18.64
CA LYS A 517 14.08 -14.44 20.01
C LYS A 517 13.56 -13.02 20.32
N LYS A 518 12.54 -12.53 19.62
CA LYS A 518 11.90 -11.24 19.94
C LYS A 518 10.88 -11.40 21.06
N THR A 519 10.89 -10.47 22.01
CA THR A 519 9.91 -10.32 23.09
C THR A 519 8.80 -9.36 22.70
N ILE A 520 7.76 -9.24 23.53
CA ILE A 520 6.72 -8.23 23.34
C ILE A 520 7.27 -6.79 23.41
N LEU A 521 8.31 -6.54 24.21
CA LEU A 521 9.00 -5.23 24.27
C LEU A 521 9.70 -4.92 22.94
N HIS A 522 10.45 -5.88 22.38
CA HIS A 522 11.07 -5.70 21.07
C HIS A 522 10.05 -5.35 19.99
N ILE A 523 8.91 -6.04 19.99
CA ILE A 523 7.84 -5.77 19.03
C ILE A 523 7.23 -4.39 19.26
N CYS A 524 6.86 -4.00 20.48
CA CYS A 524 6.24 -2.68 20.68
C CYS A 524 7.20 -1.53 20.31
N CYS A 525 8.50 -1.69 20.59
CA CYS A 525 9.54 -0.74 20.19
C CYS A 525 9.70 -0.66 18.67
N GLU A 526 9.66 -1.81 17.97
CA GLU A 526 9.75 -1.89 16.50
C GLU A 526 8.64 -1.11 15.80
N TYR A 527 7.44 -1.04 16.40
CA TYR A 527 6.30 -0.31 15.87
C TYR A 527 6.10 1.08 16.51
N GLY A 528 7.00 1.52 17.39
CA GLY A 528 7.00 2.87 17.96
C GLY A 528 5.93 3.14 19.03
N HIS A 529 5.39 2.10 19.68
CA HIS A 529 4.28 2.22 20.64
C HIS A 529 4.75 2.65 22.03
N TYR A 530 5.03 3.93 22.22
CA TYR A 530 5.57 4.50 23.47
C TYR A 530 4.75 4.13 24.72
N GLU A 531 3.43 4.33 24.70
CA GLU A 531 2.57 4.06 25.87
C GLU A 531 2.59 2.58 26.28
N LEU A 532 2.70 1.68 25.29
CA LEU A 532 2.80 0.25 25.55
C LEU A 532 4.19 -0.13 26.06
N CYS A 533 5.24 0.45 25.47
CA CYS A 533 6.62 0.30 25.94
C CYS A 533 6.73 0.69 27.41
N LYS A 534 6.19 1.86 27.78
CA LYS A 534 6.15 2.34 29.15
C LYS A 534 5.44 1.37 30.08
N PHE A 535 4.25 0.91 29.68
CA PHE A 535 3.50 -0.09 30.45
C PHE A 535 4.27 -1.40 30.68
N ILE A 536 4.93 -1.94 29.64
CA ILE A 536 5.69 -3.19 29.74
C ILE A 536 6.88 -3.05 30.70
N VAL A 537 7.60 -1.93 30.62
CA VAL A 537 8.78 -1.67 31.46
C VAL A 537 8.42 -1.36 32.91
N GLU A 538 7.31 -0.63 33.15
CA GLU A 538 6.85 -0.30 34.50
C GLU A 538 6.13 -1.46 35.18
N ASN A 539 5.72 -2.49 34.44
CA ASN A 539 5.04 -3.66 34.99
C ASN A 539 6.05 -4.62 35.66
N GLU A 540 5.83 -4.91 36.94
CA GLU A 540 6.71 -5.74 37.78
C GLU A 540 6.96 -7.15 37.21
N HIS A 541 6.00 -7.71 36.47
CA HIS A 541 6.13 -9.05 35.91
C HIS A 541 6.79 -9.08 34.52
N LEU A 542 6.69 -7.99 33.77
CA LEU A 542 7.15 -7.91 32.38
C LEU A 542 8.49 -7.19 32.24
N ASN A 543 8.91 -6.38 33.22
CA ASN A 543 10.15 -5.61 33.19
C ASN A 543 11.42 -6.46 33.00
N VAL A 544 11.37 -7.76 33.32
CA VAL A 544 12.48 -8.71 33.17
C VAL A 544 13.01 -8.82 31.73
N MET A 545 12.21 -8.44 30.73
CA MET A 545 12.60 -8.52 29.32
C MET A 545 13.36 -7.28 28.80
N ILE A 546 13.62 -6.28 29.65
CA ILE A 546 14.21 -5.00 29.21
C ILE A 546 15.63 -5.16 28.62
N GLY A 547 16.42 -6.06 29.19
CA GLY A 547 17.78 -6.38 28.75
C GLY A 547 17.86 -7.54 27.76
N ASP A 548 16.72 -8.04 27.27
CA ASP A 548 16.72 -9.13 26.31
C ASP A 548 17.29 -8.70 24.97
N ILE A 549 17.88 -9.67 24.27
CA ILE A 549 18.36 -9.52 22.90
C ILE A 549 17.74 -10.57 21.99
N ASP A 550 17.54 -10.21 20.72
CA ASP A 550 17.08 -11.12 19.69
C ASP A 550 18.21 -12.00 19.13
N GLN A 551 17.91 -12.78 18.09
CA GLN A 551 18.89 -13.66 17.43
C GLN A 551 20.09 -12.92 16.80
N ASP A 552 19.91 -11.67 16.40
CA ASP A 552 20.90 -10.80 15.76
C ASP A 552 21.58 -9.85 16.76
N ARG A 553 21.37 -10.11 18.06
CA ARG A 553 21.81 -9.28 19.20
C ARG A 553 21.19 -7.88 19.22
N TRP A 554 19.98 -7.71 18.69
CA TRP A 554 19.23 -6.46 18.83
C TRP A 554 18.57 -6.40 20.20
N ASN A 555 18.84 -5.33 20.94
CA ASN A 555 18.10 -4.96 22.15
C ASN A 555 16.95 -3.98 21.86
N ALA A 556 16.22 -3.57 22.88
CA ALA A 556 15.10 -2.64 22.77
C ALA A 556 15.44 -1.28 22.13
N LEU A 557 16.65 -0.74 22.32
CA LEU A 557 17.07 0.53 21.70
C LEU A 557 17.20 0.41 20.18
N HIS A 558 17.72 -0.70 19.66
CA HIS A 558 17.78 -0.95 18.22
C HIS A 558 16.38 -1.01 17.60
N PHE A 559 15.43 -1.65 18.29
CA PHE A 559 14.04 -1.68 17.84
C PHE A 559 13.37 -0.31 17.93
N CYS A 560 13.63 0.49 18.96
CA CYS A 560 13.17 1.88 19.02
C CYS A 560 13.74 2.72 17.87
N ALA A 561 15.04 2.56 17.56
CA ALA A 561 15.70 3.22 16.45
C ALA A 561 15.14 2.79 15.09
N LYS A 562 14.62 1.57 14.96
CA LYS A 562 13.88 1.10 13.78
C LYS A 562 12.45 1.65 13.72
N GLY A 563 11.75 1.71 14.86
CA GLY A 563 10.37 2.18 14.95
C GLY A 563 10.23 3.70 14.84
N GLY A 564 11.27 4.45 15.21
CA GLY A 564 11.32 5.91 15.06
C GLY A 564 10.73 6.71 16.22
N SER A 565 10.33 6.06 17.32
CA SER A 565 9.80 6.76 18.49
C SER A 565 10.95 7.25 19.38
N LEU A 566 11.25 8.55 19.30
CA LEU A 566 12.28 9.19 20.14
C LEU A 566 11.93 9.10 21.63
N ASP A 567 10.64 9.19 21.97
CA ASP A 567 10.19 9.12 23.36
C ASP A 567 10.41 7.72 23.95
N ALA A 568 10.10 6.66 23.18
CA ALA A 568 10.40 5.29 23.58
C ALA A 568 11.91 5.06 23.68
N PHE A 569 12.69 5.59 22.73
CA PHE A 569 14.14 5.49 22.75
C PHE A 569 14.74 6.07 24.04
N LYS A 570 14.42 7.34 24.35
CA LYS A 570 14.91 8.04 25.55
C LYS A 570 14.44 7.36 26.84
N PHE A 571 13.21 6.86 26.85
CA PHE A 571 12.67 6.16 28.02
C PHE A 571 13.42 4.85 28.28
N ILE A 572 13.66 4.02 27.26
CA ILE A 572 14.45 2.80 27.42
C ILE A 572 15.89 3.10 27.81
N GLU A 573 16.51 4.12 27.22
CA GLU A 573 17.87 4.56 27.57
C GLU A 573 17.97 4.97 29.04
N SER A 574 16.91 5.57 29.60
CA SER A 574 16.87 5.94 31.03
C SER A 574 16.84 4.76 32.00
N MET A 575 16.65 3.54 31.51
CA MET A 575 16.61 2.30 32.30
C MET A 575 17.96 1.55 32.31
N ASP A 576 19.07 2.26 32.07
CA ASP A 576 20.45 1.72 32.05
C ASP A 576 20.68 0.66 30.95
N ILE A 577 19.91 0.73 29.86
CA ILE A 577 20.17 -0.04 28.65
C ILE A 577 21.08 0.76 27.73
N HIS A 578 22.16 0.15 27.26
CA HIS A 578 23.12 0.79 26.38
C HIS A 578 22.93 0.41 24.91
N ASP A 579 23.38 1.30 24.02
CA ASP A 579 23.45 1.06 22.57
C ASP A 579 24.64 0.15 22.25
N ASP A 580 24.48 -1.14 22.51
CA ASP A 580 25.47 -2.17 22.22
C ASP A 580 25.53 -2.51 20.73
N GLU A 581 26.65 -3.06 20.25
CA GLU A 581 26.74 -3.54 18.87
C GLU A 581 25.94 -4.83 18.62
N THR A 582 25.11 -4.80 17.58
CA THR A 582 24.47 -6.00 17.00
C THR A 582 25.51 -6.99 16.43
N LEU A 583 25.07 -8.18 15.99
CA LEU A 583 25.95 -9.18 15.37
C LEU A 583 26.74 -8.65 14.15
N ASN A 584 26.21 -7.65 13.45
CA ASN A 584 26.86 -7.00 12.31
C ASN A 584 27.58 -5.69 12.67
N SER A 585 27.83 -5.43 13.95
CA SER A 585 28.43 -4.18 14.46
C SER A 585 27.64 -2.93 14.05
N LYS A 586 26.32 -3.06 13.91
CA LYS A 586 25.42 -1.90 13.79
C LYS A 586 25.00 -1.45 15.18
N THR A 587 24.91 -0.14 15.34
CA THR A 587 24.40 0.59 16.52
C THR A 587 23.04 1.21 16.21
N ALA A 588 22.35 1.78 17.20
CA ALA A 588 21.10 2.51 17.02
C ALA A 588 21.24 3.69 16.03
N LEU A 589 22.42 4.33 15.95
CA LEU A 589 22.67 5.37 14.96
C LEU A 589 22.67 4.81 13.53
N HIS A 590 23.27 3.64 13.30
CA HIS A 590 23.20 2.97 12.00
C HIS A 590 21.75 2.65 11.63
N ILE A 591 20.97 2.11 12.57
CA ILE A 591 19.59 1.69 12.33
C ILE A 591 18.69 2.90 12.07
N SER A 592 18.80 3.97 12.87
CA SER A 592 18.04 5.20 12.62
C SER A 592 18.39 5.84 11.28
N CYS A 593 19.63 5.70 10.78
CA CYS A 593 20.00 6.13 9.43
C CYS A 593 19.39 5.24 8.33
N ILE A 594 19.36 3.91 8.52
CA ILE A 594 18.70 2.96 7.59
C ILE A 594 17.22 3.33 7.41
N TYR A 595 16.49 3.45 8.53
CA TYR A 595 15.05 3.71 8.53
C TYR A 595 14.69 5.20 8.45
N LYS A 596 15.69 6.07 8.40
CA LYS A 596 15.62 7.54 8.26
C LYS A 596 14.78 8.21 9.33
N HIS A 597 15.10 7.93 10.58
CA HIS A 597 14.50 8.58 11.75
C HIS A 597 15.40 9.72 12.22
N VAL A 598 15.21 10.89 11.60
CA VAL A 598 16.02 12.11 11.77
C VAL A 598 16.18 12.50 13.24
N GLU A 599 15.09 12.49 14.00
CA GLU A 599 15.10 12.94 15.40
C GLU A 599 15.95 12.04 16.31
N ILE A 600 15.94 10.73 16.09
CA ILE A 600 16.78 9.78 16.83
C ILE A 600 18.24 9.95 16.42
N ALA A 601 18.52 10.05 15.12
CA ALA A 601 19.89 10.26 14.63
C ALA A 601 20.48 11.58 15.18
N LYS A 602 19.70 12.67 15.18
CA LYS A 602 20.07 13.96 15.76
C LYS A 602 20.36 13.87 17.25
N TYR A 603 19.49 13.18 18.00
CA TYR A 603 19.68 12.95 19.43
C TYR A 603 21.00 12.22 19.70
N LEU A 604 21.24 11.10 19.02
CA LEU A 604 22.46 10.30 19.17
C LEU A 604 23.72 11.07 18.75
N CYS A 605 23.67 11.82 17.65
CA CYS A 605 24.78 12.67 17.22
C CYS A 605 25.15 13.73 18.27
N ASN A 606 24.15 14.34 18.92
CA ASN A 606 24.41 15.30 19.99
C ASN A 606 25.01 14.63 21.24
N GLN A 607 24.59 13.40 21.58
CA GLN A 607 25.20 12.61 22.66
C GLN A 607 26.66 12.24 22.36
N LEU A 608 26.98 11.85 21.11
CA LEU A 608 28.35 11.57 20.69
C LEU A 608 29.25 12.81 20.79
N LYS A 609 28.77 13.97 20.33
CA LYS A 609 29.47 15.26 20.49
C LYS A 609 29.76 15.57 21.96
N SER A 610 28.77 15.33 22.83
CA SER A 610 28.86 15.67 24.26
C SER A 610 29.78 14.73 25.03
N SER A 611 29.83 13.45 24.64
CA SER A 611 30.70 12.43 25.23
C SER A 611 32.14 12.44 24.68
N GLY A 612 32.40 13.19 23.60
CA GLY A 612 33.70 13.23 22.94
C GLY A 612 34.06 11.96 22.16
N LYS A 613 33.10 11.04 21.97
CA LYS A 613 33.28 9.84 21.15
C LYS A 613 33.35 10.22 19.67
N ASN A 614 34.32 9.66 18.95
CA ASN A 614 34.45 9.91 17.52
C ASN A 614 33.41 9.08 16.74
N ILE A 615 32.50 9.77 16.05
CA ILE A 615 31.46 9.13 15.21
C ILE A 615 32.04 8.22 14.13
N ASN A 616 33.28 8.45 13.70
CA ASN A 616 33.96 7.66 12.67
C ASN A 616 34.48 6.31 13.16
N ASP A 617 34.48 6.07 14.47
CA ASP A 617 34.80 4.76 15.05
C ASP A 617 33.60 3.82 14.93
N LEU A 618 32.39 4.36 14.70
CA LEU A 618 31.17 3.59 14.47
C LEU A 618 31.16 3.01 13.06
N LYS A 619 31.87 1.90 12.88
CA LYS A 619 31.94 1.16 11.62
C LYS A 619 31.43 -0.26 11.82
N THR A 620 30.65 -0.75 10.87
CA THR A 620 30.27 -2.17 10.84
C THR A 620 31.47 -3.06 10.50
N LYS A 621 31.28 -4.38 10.57
CA LYS A 621 32.29 -5.37 10.14
C LYS A 621 32.82 -5.16 8.72
N THR A 622 31.97 -4.64 7.83
CA THR A 622 32.29 -4.34 6.42
C THR A 622 32.74 -2.88 6.21
N LEU A 623 33.10 -2.18 7.30
CA LEU A 623 33.52 -0.78 7.32
C LEU A 623 32.44 0.23 6.88
N TRP A 624 31.16 -0.12 6.99
CA TRP A 624 30.09 0.83 6.70
C TRP A 624 29.92 1.79 7.86
N THR A 625 29.86 3.08 7.54
CA THR A 625 29.50 4.14 8.50
C THR A 625 27.97 4.40 8.44
N PRO A 626 27.39 5.10 9.43
CA PRO A 626 25.98 5.50 9.38
C PRO A 626 25.61 6.26 8.10
N ALA A 627 26.50 7.11 7.58
CA ALA A 627 26.29 7.87 6.35
C ALA A 627 26.11 6.98 5.11
N HIS A 628 26.81 5.83 5.03
CA HIS A 628 26.62 4.89 3.92
C HIS A 628 25.20 4.31 3.90
N TYR A 629 24.60 4.07 5.08
CA TYR A 629 23.25 3.53 5.17
C TYR A 629 22.16 4.53 4.80
N VAL A 630 22.40 5.83 4.98
CA VAL A 630 21.47 6.89 4.50
C VAL A 630 21.23 6.79 2.99
N ALA A 631 22.24 6.30 2.24
CA ALA A 631 22.19 6.21 0.79
C ALA A 631 21.49 4.95 0.23
N VAL A 632 21.15 3.96 1.07
CA VAL A 632 20.62 2.65 0.62
C VAL A 632 19.12 2.69 0.34
N GLU A 633 18.33 3.19 1.29
CA GLU A 633 16.89 3.32 1.13
C GLU A 633 16.56 4.69 0.53
N ILE A 634 15.45 4.85 -0.21
CA ILE A 634 15.02 6.14 -0.80
C ILE A 634 13.64 6.53 -0.26
N LYS A 635 13.52 7.74 0.30
CA LYS A 635 12.28 8.37 0.77
C LYS A 635 12.15 9.70 0.02
N GLN A 636 10.97 9.98 -0.52
CA GLN A 636 10.73 11.21 -1.27
C GLN A 636 10.31 12.36 -0.34
N ASP A 637 10.95 12.48 0.82
CA ASP A 637 10.63 13.46 1.87
C ASP A 637 11.79 14.39 2.23
N GLY A 638 13.00 14.17 1.67
CA GLY A 638 14.18 15.00 1.92
C GLY A 638 14.95 14.63 3.20
N SER A 639 14.53 13.56 3.90
CA SER A 639 15.17 13.12 5.14
C SER A 639 16.64 12.71 4.97
N GLU A 640 17.06 12.28 3.78
CA GLU A 640 18.44 11.89 3.51
C GLU A 640 19.41 13.07 3.57
N GLU A 641 19.01 14.20 2.98
CA GLU A 641 19.83 15.42 2.97
C GLU A 641 19.99 15.95 4.39
N GLU A 642 18.90 15.95 5.16
CA GLU A 642 18.92 16.35 6.56
C GLU A 642 19.79 15.41 7.42
N LEU A 643 19.71 14.10 7.21
CA LEU A 643 20.55 13.12 7.91
C LEU A 643 22.03 13.30 7.59
N ILE A 644 22.40 13.49 6.32
CA ILE A 644 23.79 13.78 5.95
C ILE A 644 24.27 15.06 6.63
N ARG A 645 23.46 16.13 6.65
CA ARG A 645 23.81 17.36 7.36
C ARG A 645 24.07 17.12 8.84
N ILE A 646 23.16 16.42 9.52
CA ILE A 646 23.30 16.10 10.95
C ILE A 646 24.57 15.29 11.22
N LEU A 647 24.86 14.30 10.39
CA LEU A 647 26.05 13.46 10.53
C LEU A 647 27.34 14.24 10.25
N VAL A 648 27.36 15.11 9.23
CA VAL A 648 28.49 16.00 8.92
C VAL A 648 28.72 17.00 10.03
N ASP A 649 27.66 17.59 10.57
CA ASP A 649 27.73 18.47 11.74
C ASP A 649 28.31 17.73 12.95
N ALA A 650 28.15 16.40 13.03
CA ALA A 650 28.74 15.52 14.04
C ALA A 650 30.17 15.05 13.74
N GLY A 651 30.74 15.48 12.61
CA GLY A 651 32.10 15.15 12.20
C GLY A 651 32.24 13.82 11.48
N ILE A 652 31.15 13.29 10.87
CA ILE A 652 31.28 12.09 10.03
C ILE A 652 32.19 12.38 8.83
N ASP A 653 33.06 11.43 8.54
CA ASP A 653 33.89 11.42 7.34
C ASP A 653 33.10 10.77 6.19
N LEU A 654 32.61 11.59 5.26
CA LEU A 654 31.94 11.12 4.04
C LEU A 654 32.91 10.47 3.04
N THR A 655 34.23 10.69 3.20
CA THR A 655 35.28 10.11 2.35
C THR A 655 35.64 8.68 2.74
N ALA A 656 35.16 8.23 3.90
CA ALA A 656 35.35 6.87 4.39
C ALA A 656 34.88 5.85 3.35
N LYS A 657 35.66 4.77 3.22
CA LYS A 657 35.40 3.69 2.26
C LYS A 657 34.93 2.44 2.98
N THR A 658 33.94 1.77 2.42
CA THR A 658 33.58 0.39 2.79
C THR A 658 34.69 -0.59 2.36
N GLU A 659 34.58 -1.86 2.78
CA GLU A 659 35.47 -2.94 2.31
C GLU A 659 35.49 -3.06 0.77
N GLU A 660 34.38 -2.73 0.11
CA GLU A 660 34.25 -2.70 -1.36
C GLU A 660 34.79 -1.40 -1.99
N ARG A 661 35.52 -0.57 -1.23
CA ARG A 661 36.05 0.74 -1.63
C ARG A 661 34.99 1.77 -2.01
N LYS A 662 33.74 1.59 -1.57
CA LYS A 662 32.63 2.48 -1.89
C LYS A 662 32.56 3.62 -0.89
N THR A 663 32.39 4.85 -1.37
CA THR A 663 32.02 6.02 -0.57
C THR A 663 30.50 6.17 -0.53
N VAL A 664 30.00 7.08 0.31
CA VAL A 664 28.55 7.41 0.35
C VAL A 664 28.00 7.83 -1.01
N LEU A 665 28.79 8.55 -1.82
CA LEU A 665 28.40 8.97 -3.17
C LEU A 665 28.26 7.78 -4.12
N ILE A 666 29.19 6.81 -4.05
CA ILE A 666 29.12 5.59 -4.86
C ILE A 666 27.88 4.78 -4.48
N VAL A 667 27.61 4.61 -3.18
CA VAL A 667 26.41 3.90 -2.70
C VAL A 667 25.13 4.60 -3.16
N ALA A 668 25.06 5.93 -3.10
CA ALA A 668 23.90 6.70 -3.58
C ALA A 668 23.67 6.53 -5.09
N CYS A 669 24.75 6.45 -5.88
CA CYS A 669 24.67 6.16 -7.32
C CYS A 669 24.13 4.74 -7.58
N GLU A 670 24.64 3.72 -6.87
CA GLU A 670 24.21 2.32 -7.04
C GLU A 670 22.72 2.12 -6.72
N HIS A 671 22.22 2.82 -5.69
CA HIS A 671 20.82 2.73 -5.27
C HIS A 671 19.90 3.68 -6.05
N ARG A 672 20.43 4.45 -7.00
CA ARG A 672 19.69 5.41 -7.84
C ARG A 672 19.02 6.53 -7.04
N ASN A 673 19.67 6.98 -5.96
CA ASN A 673 19.19 8.08 -5.13
C ASN A 673 19.58 9.43 -5.74
N LYS A 674 18.84 9.87 -6.77
CA LYS A 674 19.16 11.09 -7.53
C LYS A 674 19.23 12.35 -6.65
N THR A 675 18.30 12.53 -5.72
CA THR A 675 18.25 13.71 -4.84
C THR A 675 19.49 13.78 -3.97
N LEU A 676 19.85 12.67 -3.32
CA LEU A 676 21.06 12.60 -2.51
C LEU A 676 22.34 12.75 -3.34
N VAL A 677 22.38 12.20 -4.56
CA VAL A 677 23.53 12.40 -5.48
C VAL A 677 23.70 13.88 -5.82
N CYS A 678 22.63 14.59 -6.21
CA CYS A 678 22.70 16.04 -6.44
C CYS A 678 23.22 16.76 -5.20
N TYR A 679 22.63 16.50 -4.04
CA TYR A 679 23.03 17.12 -2.79
C TYR A 679 24.51 16.91 -2.46
N LEU A 680 25.00 15.67 -2.56
CA LEU A 680 26.39 15.32 -2.28
C LEU A 680 27.35 15.95 -3.29
N VAL A 681 26.99 16.00 -4.57
CA VAL A 681 27.83 16.62 -5.61
C VAL A 681 27.94 18.13 -5.41
N ASP A 682 26.83 18.79 -5.08
CA ASP A 682 26.76 20.24 -4.95
C ASP A 682 27.44 20.73 -3.64
N ASN A 683 27.30 19.98 -2.54
CA ASN A 683 27.80 20.40 -1.22
C ASN A 683 29.10 19.72 -0.78
N HIS A 684 29.42 18.54 -1.35
CA HIS A 684 30.60 17.73 -1.03
C HIS A 684 31.39 17.32 -2.29
N PRO A 685 31.85 18.31 -3.09
CA PRO A 685 32.53 18.07 -4.37
C PRO A 685 33.80 17.23 -4.25
N GLU A 686 34.44 17.18 -3.08
CA GLU A 686 35.62 16.36 -2.78
C GLU A 686 35.39 14.86 -3.01
N LEU A 687 34.16 14.38 -2.86
CA LEU A 687 33.80 12.97 -3.05
C LEU A 687 33.99 12.51 -4.50
N LEU A 688 33.89 13.41 -5.48
CA LEU A 688 34.07 13.10 -6.91
C LEU A 688 35.53 12.72 -7.26
N LYS A 689 36.48 13.09 -6.42
CA LYS A 689 37.91 12.79 -6.61
C LYS A 689 38.29 11.39 -6.12
N ILE A 690 37.40 10.73 -5.37
CA ILE A 690 37.66 9.46 -4.72
C ILE A 690 37.07 8.34 -5.55
N GLU A 691 37.93 7.50 -6.14
CA GLU A 691 37.53 6.37 -6.99
C GLU A 691 36.63 6.78 -8.19
N PRO A 692 37.07 7.73 -9.04
CA PRO A 692 36.23 8.27 -10.12
C PRO A 692 35.73 7.20 -11.11
N ASP A 693 36.52 6.14 -11.32
CA ASP A 693 36.13 5.02 -12.17
C ASP A 693 34.96 4.23 -11.60
N LEU A 694 34.95 3.99 -10.27
CA LEU A 694 33.85 3.32 -9.58
C LEU A 694 32.59 4.19 -9.55
N ILE A 695 32.73 5.52 -9.39
CA ILE A 695 31.59 6.45 -9.47
C ILE A 695 30.94 6.36 -10.85
N LYS A 696 31.73 6.42 -11.93
CA LYS A 696 31.22 6.29 -13.31
C LYS A 696 30.58 4.91 -13.55
N GLN A 697 31.16 3.85 -12.99
CA GLN A 697 30.59 2.51 -13.08
C GLN A 697 29.24 2.41 -12.36
N ALA A 698 29.12 2.98 -11.16
CA ALA A 698 27.89 3.01 -10.38
C ALA A 698 26.79 3.83 -11.07
N ALA A 699 27.15 4.97 -11.65
CA ALA A 699 26.23 5.86 -12.38
C ALA A 699 25.77 5.30 -13.74
N LYS A 700 26.45 4.28 -14.30
CA LYS A 700 26.22 3.77 -15.67
C LYS A 700 24.77 3.37 -15.96
N TYR A 701 24.04 2.88 -14.96
CA TYR A 701 22.71 2.30 -15.13
C TYR A 701 21.57 3.31 -15.00
N ASP A 702 21.86 4.58 -14.68
CA ASP A 702 20.86 5.65 -14.61
C ASP A 702 21.35 6.87 -15.41
N ALA A 703 20.62 7.19 -16.49
CA ALA A 703 21.03 8.25 -17.41
C ALA A 703 21.07 9.63 -16.75
N ALA A 704 20.17 9.91 -15.80
CA ALA A 704 20.10 11.21 -15.13
C ALA A 704 21.24 11.37 -14.12
N ILE A 705 21.53 10.33 -13.32
CA ILE A 705 22.65 10.34 -12.39
C ILE A 705 23.98 10.44 -13.14
N ARG A 706 24.13 9.68 -14.24
CA ARG A 706 25.33 9.78 -15.10
C ARG A 706 25.55 11.19 -15.61
N GLU A 707 24.51 11.86 -16.10
CA GLU A 707 24.61 13.25 -16.58
C GLU A 707 25.06 14.20 -15.46
N ILE A 708 24.50 14.05 -14.25
CA ILE A 708 24.90 14.85 -13.07
C ILE A 708 26.39 14.65 -12.77
N ILE A 709 26.83 13.39 -12.67
CA ILE A 709 28.22 13.04 -12.37
C ILE A 709 29.17 13.54 -13.47
N ASP A 710 28.85 13.31 -14.75
CA ASP A 710 29.70 13.72 -15.87
C ASP A 710 29.83 15.24 -15.95
N ASN A 711 28.74 15.97 -15.72
CA ASN A 711 28.77 17.44 -15.69
C ASN A 711 29.57 17.95 -14.48
N ALA A 712 29.38 17.37 -13.31
CA ALA A 712 30.10 17.77 -12.11
C ALA A 712 31.60 17.48 -12.20
N MET A 713 32.00 16.34 -12.77
CA MET A 713 33.41 16.01 -13.01
C MET A 713 34.06 16.95 -14.04
N LYS A 714 33.32 17.39 -15.07
CA LYS A 714 33.82 18.38 -16.04
C LYS A 714 34.06 19.75 -15.44
N ASN A 715 33.22 20.16 -14.48
CA ASN A 715 33.31 21.48 -13.85
C ASN A 715 34.41 21.57 -12.76
N GLN A 716 35.06 20.45 -12.40
CA GLN A 716 36.15 20.40 -11.41
C GLN A 716 37.57 20.28 -12.00
N ILE A 717 37.68 20.09 -13.32
CA ILE A 717 38.94 20.10 -14.10
C ILE A 717 39.11 21.48 -14.69
#